data_AF-A0A377HB09-F1
#
_entry.id   AF-A0A377HB09-F1
#
_cell.length_a   1.000
_cell.length_b   1.000
_cell.length_c   1.000
_cell.angle_alpha   90.00
_cell.angle_beta   90.00
_cell.angle_gamma   90.00
#
_symmetry.space_group_name_H-M   'P 1'
#
loop_
_entity.id
_entity.type
_entity.pdbx_description
1 polymer ?
#
loop_
_entity_poly.entity_id
_entity_poly.type
_entity_poly.pdbx_seq_one_letter_code
_entity_poly.pdbx_strand_id
1 'polypeptide(L)'
;MSGNIGANPIGGNASGKGIVNISTDSLWNLKTSSTNAQLLQVGVLGTGELNITTGGIVKARDTQIALNDKSKGDVRVDGQNSLLETFNMYVGTSGTGTLTLTNSGTLNVEGGEVYLGVFEPAVGTLNIGAAHGEAAADAGYITNATKVEFGSGEGVFVFNHTNNSDAGYQVDMLITGDDKDGKVIHDAGHTVFNAGNTYSGKTLVNDGLLTIASHTADGVTGMGSSEVTIASPGTLDILASTNSAGDYKLTNALKGDGLMRVQLSSSDKIFGFTHATGTEFAGVAQLKDSTFTLERDNTAALTHAMLQSDSENTTSVNVGEQSIGGLAMNGGTLIFDTDIPAATLAEGYISVDTLVVGAGDYTWKGRNYQVNGTGDVLIDVPKPWNDPMANNPLTTLNLLEHDDSHVGVQLVKAQTVIGSGGSLTLRDLQGDEVEADKTLHIAQNGTVVAEGDYGFRLTTAPGDGLYVNYGLKALNIHGGQKLTLAEHGGAYGATADMSAKIGGEGDLAINTVRQVSLSNGQNDYQGATYVQMGTLRTDADGALGNTRELNISNAAIVDLNGSTQTVETFTGQMGSTVLFKEGALTVNKGGISQGELTGGGNLNVTGGTLAIEGLNARYNALTSISPNAEVSLDNTQGLGRGNIANDGLLTLKNVTGELRNSISGKGIVSATARTDVELDGDNSRFVGQFNIDTGSALSVNEQKNLGDASVINNGLLTISTERSWAMTHSISGSGDVTKLGTGILTLNNDSAAYQGTTDIVGGGNCFRFRLCH
;
A
#
# COMPACT_ATOMS: atom_id res chain seq x y z
N MET A 1 -51.00 -0.94 48.93
CA MET A 1 -49.80 -1.72 49.28
C MET A 1 -48.79 -1.51 48.16
N SER A 2 -47.57 -1.16 48.56
CA SER A 2 -46.30 -1.11 47.80
C SER A 2 -46.26 -1.79 46.43
N GLY A 3 -45.68 -1.07 45.46
CA GLY A 3 -45.40 -1.56 44.11
C GLY A 3 -44.38 -2.69 44.06
N ASN A 4 -44.53 -3.54 43.06
CA ASN A 4 -43.49 -4.46 42.61
C ASN A 4 -43.29 -4.22 41.11
N ILE A 5 -42.16 -3.63 40.75
CA ILE A 5 -41.61 -3.73 39.40
C ILE A 5 -41.21 -5.21 39.26
N GLY A 6 -41.90 -5.98 38.42
CA GLY A 6 -41.50 -7.37 38.15
C GLY A 6 -40.15 -7.42 37.43
N ALA A 7 -39.26 -8.32 37.84
CA ALA A 7 -38.00 -8.61 37.16
C ALA A 7 -38.05 -10.00 36.51
N ASN A 8 -37.42 -10.15 35.34
CA ASN A 8 -37.32 -11.43 34.62
C ASN A 8 -35.86 -11.89 34.60
N PRO A 9 -35.45 -12.73 35.56
CA PRO A 9 -34.06 -13.14 35.70
C PRO A 9 -33.71 -14.36 34.83
N ILE A 10 -32.61 -14.28 34.10
CA ILE A 10 -31.89 -15.40 33.49
C ILE A 10 -30.62 -15.63 34.33
N GLY A 11 -30.41 -16.83 34.86
CA GLY A 11 -29.27 -17.09 35.76
C GLY A 11 -29.46 -16.49 37.17
N GLY A 12 -30.65 -16.69 37.76
CA GLY A 12 -31.06 -16.08 39.03
C GLY A 12 -30.28 -16.49 40.29
N ASN A 13 -29.60 -17.64 40.29
CA ASN A 13 -28.90 -18.20 41.46
C ASN A 13 -27.38 -18.23 41.25
N ALA A 14 -26.60 -18.09 42.33
CA ALA A 14 -25.13 -17.92 42.30
C ALA A 14 -24.35 -19.02 41.54
N SER A 15 -24.85 -20.26 41.49
CA SER A 15 -24.23 -21.37 40.75
C SER A 15 -25.04 -21.80 39.52
N GLY A 16 -26.12 -21.09 39.19
CA GLY A 16 -27.02 -21.45 38.10
C GLY A 16 -26.56 -20.89 36.76
N LYS A 17 -26.72 -21.68 35.69
CA LYS A 17 -26.67 -21.20 34.30
C LYS A 17 -28.07 -21.15 33.72
N GLY A 18 -28.52 -19.98 33.27
CA GLY A 18 -29.75 -19.82 32.49
C GLY A 18 -29.42 -19.48 31.04
N ILE A 19 -30.15 -20.05 30.10
CA ILE A 19 -30.01 -19.77 28.66
C ILE A 19 -31.41 -19.58 28.08
N VAL A 20 -31.61 -18.49 27.33
CA VAL A 20 -32.85 -18.21 26.59
C VAL A 20 -32.49 -17.93 25.14
N ASN A 21 -33.20 -18.58 24.21
CA ASN A 21 -33.08 -18.34 22.78
C ASN A 21 -34.42 -17.83 22.25
N ILE A 22 -34.40 -16.67 21.59
CA ILE A 22 -35.55 -16.07 20.93
C ILE A 22 -35.23 -16.00 19.44
N SER A 23 -35.93 -16.80 18.64
CA SER A 23 -35.64 -16.94 17.22
C SER A 23 -36.89 -17.02 16.36
N THR A 24 -36.72 -16.98 15.04
CA THR A 24 -37.79 -17.30 14.07
C THR A 24 -39.00 -16.38 14.23
N ASP A 25 -38.75 -15.06 14.17
CA ASP A 25 -39.78 -14.03 14.30
C ASP A 25 -40.57 -14.07 15.63
N SER A 26 -40.05 -14.75 16.66
CA SER A 26 -40.69 -14.84 17.98
C SER A 26 -40.59 -13.52 18.74
N LEU A 27 -41.63 -13.18 19.50
CA LEU A 27 -41.68 -11.98 20.35
C LEU A 27 -41.72 -12.33 21.84
N TRP A 28 -40.76 -11.84 22.60
CA TRP A 28 -40.82 -11.77 24.07
C TRP A 28 -41.05 -10.33 24.52
N ASN A 29 -42.30 -10.00 24.86
CA ASN A 29 -42.68 -8.64 25.25
C ASN A 29 -42.88 -8.49 26.77
N LEU A 30 -41.95 -7.79 27.40
CA LEU A 30 -41.97 -7.43 28.82
C LEU A 30 -42.49 -6.00 29.09
N LYS A 31 -42.86 -5.27 28.02
CA LYS A 31 -43.59 -3.99 28.11
C LYS A 31 -45.09 -4.26 28.20
N THR A 32 -45.67 -4.20 29.40
CA THR A 32 -47.14 -4.19 29.56
C THR A 32 -47.66 -2.74 29.52
N SER A 33 -48.93 -2.54 29.18
CA SER A 33 -49.54 -1.23 28.94
C SER A 33 -49.28 -0.23 30.09
N SER A 34 -48.41 0.73 29.80
CA SER A 34 -48.17 2.05 30.41
C SER A 34 -47.82 2.21 31.90
N THR A 35 -47.84 1.19 32.76
CA THR A 35 -47.43 1.37 34.19
C THR A 35 -46.61 0.25 34.84
N ASN A 36 -46.50 -0.93 34.24
CA ASN A 36 -45.84 -2.11 34.83
C ASN A 36 -44.82 -2.76 33.87
N ALA A 37 -44.00 -1.97 33.18
CA ALA A 37 -42.95 -2.52 32.32
C ALA A 37 -41.85 -3.17 33.18
N GLN A 38 -41.47 -4.40 32.83
CA GLN A 38 -40.59 -5.24 33.65
C GLN A 38 -39.12 -5.12 33.22
N LEU A 39 -38.22 -5.30 34.19
CA LEU A 39 -36.77 -5.37 33.96
C LEU A 39 -36.41 -6.73 33.32
N LEU A 40 -35.54 -6.71 32.32
CA LEU A 40 -34.86 -7.90 31.82
C LEU A 40 -33.50 -7.99 32.50
N GLN A 41 -33.20 -9.11 33.15
CA GLN A 41 -31.94 -9.29 33.86
C GLN A 41 -31.24 -10.57 33.38
N VAL A 42 -30.03 -10.43 32.83
CA VAL A 42 -29.24 -11.53 32.28
C VAL A 42 -27.98 -11.70 33.10
N GLY A 43 -27.89 -12.81 33.85
CA GLY A 43 -26.84 -13.03 34.83
C GLY A 43 -27.09 -12.23 36.10
N VAL A 44 -27.94 -12.73 37.00
CA VAL A 44 -28.27 -11.99 38.23
C VAL A 44 -27.26 -12.28 39.32
N LEU A 45 -27.20 -13.53 39.79
CA LEU A 45 -26.19 -14.00 40.75
C LEU A 45 -25.22 -15.01 40.11
N GLY A 46 -25.67 -15.75 39.10
CA GLY A 46 -24.89 -16.76 38.38
C GLY A 46 -24.60 -16.35 36.93
N THR A 47 -24.68 -17.31 36.00
CA THR A 47 -24.48 -17.08 34.57
C THR A 47 -25.82 -17.01 33.82
N GLY A 48 -26.04 -15.96 33.05
CA GLY A 48 -27.19 -15.84 32.15
C GLY A 48 -26.75 -15.64 30.71
N GLU A 49 -27.49 -16.23 29.77
CA GLU A 49 -27.25 -16.14 28.34
C GLU A 49 -28.58 -15.85 27.63
N LEU A 50 -28.62 -14.84 26.77
CA LEU A 50 -29.77 -14.50 25.93
C LEU A 50 -29.33 -14.37 24.47
N ASN A 51 -29.81 -15.27 23.62
CA ASN A 51 -29.58 -15.23 22.19
C ASN A 51 -30.85 -14.79 21.47
N ILE A 52 -30.76 -13.70 20.72
CA ILE A 52 -31.83 -13.16 19.87
C ILE A 52 -31.34 -13.31 18.43
N THR A 53 -31.91 -14.27 17.70
CA THR A 53 -31.43 -14.64 16.37
C THR A 53 -32.55 -14.70 15.35
N THR A 54 -32.23 -14.65 14.04
CA THR A 54 -33.20 -15.02 12.98
C THR A 54 -34.55 -14.29 13.12
N GLY A 55 -34.53 -12.97 13.27
CA GLY A 55 -35.76 -12.15 13.38
C GLY A 55 -36.43 -12.14 14.76
N GLY A 56 -35.84 -12.79 15.77
CA GLY A 56 -36.37 -12.75 17.14
C GLY A 56 -36.42 -11.33 17.71
N ILE A 57 -37.43 -11.05 18.54
CA ILE A 57 -37.66 -9.73 19.14
C ILE A 57 -37.84 -9.86 20.65
N VAL A 58 -37.07 -9.09 21.42
CA VAL A 58 -37.24 -8.92 22.86
C VAL A 58 -37.51 -7.44 23.16
N LYS A 59 -38.53 -7.17 23.96
CA LYS A 59 -38.88 -5.80 24.41
C LYS A 59 -38.92 -5.73 25.92
N ALA A 60 -38.16 -4.83 26.54
CA ALA A 60 -38.08 -4.66 27.99
C ALA A 60 -38.18 -3.19 28.41
N ARG A 61 -38.41 -2.93 29.72
CA ARG A 61 -38.26 -1.58 30.27
C ARG A 61 -36.80 -1.21 30.29
N ASP A 62 -36.01 -1.82 31.17
CA ASP A 62 -34.56 -1.69 31.16
C ASP A 62 -33.96 -3.09 31.07
N THR A 63 -32.78 -3.18 30.47
CA THR A 63 -32.03 -4.44 30.37
C THR A 63 -30.75 -4.31 31.15
N GLN A 64 -30.52 -5.25 32.07
CA GLN A 64 -29.34 -5.31 32.94
C GLN A 64 -28.60 -6.62 32.73
N ILE A 65 -27.32 -6.53 32.40
CA ILE A 65 -26.43 -7.69 32.19
C ILE A 65 -25.42 -7.72 33.33
N ALA A 66 -25.29 -8.88 33.98
CA ALA A 66 -24.41 -9.12 35.13
C ALA A 66 -24.70 -8.18 36.32
N LEU A 67 -25.81 -8.43 37.02
CA LEU A 67 -26.36 -7.53 38.03
C LEU A 67 -25.51 -7.44 39.31
N ASN A 68 -24.94 -8.56 39.77
CA ASN A 68 -24.22 -8.63 41.06
C ASN A 68 -22.74 -9.00 40.89
N ASP A 69 -21.95 -8.80 41.95
CA ASP A 69 -20.56 -9.23 42.00
C ASP A 69 -20.39 -10.71 41.59
N LYS A 70 -19.36 -10.98 40.79
CA LYS A 70 -19.01 -12.30 40.19
C LYS A 70 -20.08 -12.93 39.28
N SER A 71 -21.23 -12.29 39.07
CA SER A 71 -22.21 -12.75 38.09
C SER A 71 -21.68 -12.56 36.66
N LYS A 72 -22.20 -13.37 35.73
CA LYS A 72 -21.85 -13.29 34.31
C LYS A 72 -23.10 -13.21 33.46
N GLY A 73 -23.15 -12.27 32.52
CA GLY A 73 -24.26 -12.15 31.59
C GLY A 73 -23.74 -12.02 30.16
N ASP A 74 -24.33 -12.76 29.24
CA ASP A 74 -24.03 -12.71 27.81
C ASP A 74 -25.33 -12.49 27.03
N VAL A 75 -25.36 -11.46 26.20
CA VAL A 75 -26.48 -11.17 25.30
C VAL A 75 -25.96 -11.06 23.88
N ARG A 76 -26.56 -11.82 22.96
CA ARG A 76 -26.25 -11.78 21.53
C ARG A 76 -27.49 -11.37 20.74
N VAL A 77 -27.38 -10.34 19.91
CA VAL A 77 -28.39 -9.95 18.93
C VAL A 77 -27.80 -10.12 17.55
N ASP A 78 -28.30 -11.13 16.82
CA ASP A 78 -27.63 -11.64 15.63
C ASP A 78 -28.60 -11.87 14.47
N GLY A 79 -28.23 -11.36 13.30
CA GLY A 79 -29.00 -11.54 12.09
C GLY A 79 -30.01 -10.42 11.83
N GLN A 80 -30.30 -10.23 10.54
CA GLN A 80 -31.27 -9.25 10.06
C GLN A 80 -32.61 -9.37 10.81
N ASN A 81 -33.18 -8.22 11.18
CA ASN A 81 -34.44 -8.06 11.90
C ASN A 81 -34.48 -8.63 13.35
N SER A 82 -33.39 -9.21 13.85
CA SER A 82 -33.27 -9.53 15.28
C SER A 82 -33.19 -8.23 16.09
N LEU A 83 -34.01 -8.11 17.12
CA LEU A 83 -34.19 -6.84 17.85
C LEU A 83 -34.20 -7.05 19.37
N LEU A 84 -33.35 -6.29 20.07
CA LEU A 84 -33.51 -5.99 21.50
C LEU A 84 -33.97 -4.55 21.66
N GLU A 85 -35.20 -4.34 22.13
CA GLU A 85 -35.75 -3.01 22.43
C GLU A 85 -35.78 -2.80 23.96
N THR A 86 -35.13 -1.75 24.42
CA THR A 86 -35.04 -1.37 25.84
C THR A 86 -35.15 0.14 26.00
N PHE A 87 -35.50 0.63 27.18
CA PHE A 87 -35.45 2.05 27.52
C PHE A 87 -34.01 2.44 27.84
N ASN A 88 -33.42 1.86 28.89
CA ASN A 88 -31.99 1.96 29.17
C ASN A 88 -31.30 0.59 29.09
N MET A 89 -30.01 0.58 28.78
CA MET A 89 -29.18 -0.61 28.71
C MET A 89 -28.01 -0.51 29.71
N TYR A 90 -27.81 -1.54 30.53
CA TYR A 90 -26.71 -1.62 31.49
C TYR A 90 -25.94 -2.92 31.27
N VAL A 91 -24.68 -2.82 30.86
CA VAL A 91 -23.82 -3.98 30.59
C VAL A 91 -22.70 -4.02 31.63
N GLY A 92 -22.63 -5.11 32.41
CA GLY A 92 -21.73 -5.19 33.55
C GLY A 92 -22.17 -4.23 34.64
N THR A 93 -23.30 -4.51 35.32
CA THR A 93 -23.79 -3.61 36.39
C THR A 93 -22.90 -3.69 37.62
N SER A 94 -22.62 -4.90 38.11
CA SER A 94 -21.65 -5.14 39.19
C SER A 94 -20.80 -6.40 38.95
N GLY A 95 -21.10 -7.17 37.89
CA GLY A 95 -20.34 -8.35 37.46
C GLY A 95 -19.74 -8.17 36.07
N THR A 96 -19.51 -9.29 35.37
CA THR A 96 -18.97 -9.29 33.99
C THR A 96 -20.09 -9.49 32.98
N GLY A 97 -20.44 -8.43 32.23
CA GLY A 97 -21.49 -8.45 31.22
C GLY A 97 -20.94 -8.26 29.81
N THR A 98 -21.52 -8.96 28.84
CA THR A 98 -21.22 -8.78 27.41
C THR A 98 -22.51 -8.64 26.61
N LEU A 99 -22.54 -7.65 25.71
CA LEU A 99 -23.53 -7.51 24.64
C LEU A 99 -22.83 -7.57 23.30
N THR A 100 -23.25 -8.46 22.40
CA THR A 100 -22.70 -8.59 21.05
C THR A 100 -23.78 -8.36 20.00
N LEU A 101 -23.55 -7.41 19.10
CA LEU A 101 -24.44 -7.06 17.98
C LEU A 101 -23.77 -7.42 16.65
N THR A 102 -24.30 -8.41 15.94
CA THR A 102 -23.71 -8.95 14.70
C THR A 102 -24.73 -9.16 13.58
N ASN A 103 -24.25 -9.25 12.35
CA ASN A 103 -25.01 -9.64 11.16
C ASN A 103 -26.32 -8.84 11.00
N SER A 104 -26.27 -7.52 11.19
CA SER A 104 -27.43 -6.62 11.17
C SER A 104 -28.46 -6.79 12.30
N GLY A 105 -28.09 -7.43 13.40
CA GLY A 105 -28.89 -7.43 14.64
C GLY A 105 -28.91 -6.05 15.30
N THR A 106 -30.05 -5.66 15.87
CA THR A 106 -30.29 -4.28 16.33
C THR A 106 -30.58 -4.20 17.84
N LEU A 107 -29.87 -3.30 18.52
CA LEU A 107 -30.25 -2.77 19.82
C LEU A 107 -30.99 -1.43 19.62
N ASN A 108 -32.24 -1.34 20.07
CA ASN A 108 -33.00 -0.10 20.09
C ASN A 108 -33.13 0.43 21.54
N VAL A 109 -32.64 1.64 21.80
CA VAL A 109 -32.55 2.24 23.15
C VAL A 109 -33.43 3.49 23.21
N GLU A 110 -34.69 3.35 23.67
CA GLU A 110 -35.68 4.44 23.65
C GLU A 110 -35.38 5.58 24.61
N GLY A 111 -34.74 5.27 25.75
CA GLY A 111 -34.30 6.27 26.74
C GLY A 111 -32.99 6.94 26.37
N GLY A 112 -32.29 6.44 25.35
CA GLY A 112 -31.07 7.02 24.81
C GLY A 112 -29.79 6.67 25.55
N GLU A 113 -29.82 5.88 26.63
CA GLU A 113 -28.66 5.64 27.50
C GLU A 113 -28.20 4.16 27.50
N VAL A 114 -26.92 3.97 27.19
CA VAL A 114 -26.20 2.69 27.36
C VAL A 114 -25.07 2.91 28.36
N TYR A 115 -25.01 2.10 29.41
CA TYR A 115 -23.95 2.15 30.42
C TYR A 115 -23.11 0.88 30.36
N LEU A 116 -21.78 1.03 30.39
CA LEU A 116 -20.81 -0.08 30.38
C LEU A 116 -19.95 0.00 31.64
N GLY A 117 -19.81 -1.11 32.38
CA GLY A 117 -19.01 -1.15 33.60
C GLY A 117 -19.56 -0.21 34.67
N VAL A 118 -20.81 -0.41 35.11
CA VAL A 118 -21.55 0.62 35.85
C VAL A 118 -20.91 0.93 37.22
N PHE A 119 -20.67 -0.10 38.04
CA PHE A 119 -20.10 0.03 39.38
C PHE A 119 -18.82 -0.77 39.53
N GLU A 120 -17.76 -0.21 40.14
CA GLU A 120 -16.57 -1.00 40.50
C GLU A 120 -16.95 -2.25 41.32
N PRO A 121 -16.39 -3.44 41.02
CA PRO A 121 -15.35 -3.75 40.04
C PRO A 121 -15.89 -4.37 38.72
N ALA A 122 -17.08 -3.93 38.26
CA ALA A 122 -17.74 -4.51 37.08
C ALA A 122 -16.89 -4.40 35.82
N VAL A 123 -17.16 -5.31 34.88
CA VAL A 123 -16.65 -5.23 33.50
C VAL A 123 -17.83 -5.31 32.55
N GLY A 124 -18.01 -4.30 31.71
CA GLY A 124 -19.11 -4.23 30.74
C GLY A 124 -18.59 -4.11 29.32
N THR A 125 -18.81 -5.12 28.49
CA THR A 125 -18.34 -5.14 27.10
C THR A 125 -19.48 -5.05 26.10
N LEU A 126 -19.37 -4.12 25.16
CA LEU A 126 -20.25 -3.99 24.01
C LEU A 126 -19.45 -4.23 22.73
N ASN A 127 -19.87 -5.21 21.92
CA ASN A 127 -19.24 -5.53 20.64
C ASN A 127 -20.16 -5.15 19.48
N ILE A 128 -19.62 -4.38 18.52
CA ILE A 128 -20.17 -4.22 17.17
C ILE A 128 -19.36 -5.11 16.25
N GLY A 129 -20.01 -6.14 15.71
CA GLY A 129 -19.31 -7.24 15.04
C GLY A 129 -18.80 -8.25 16.07
N ALA A 130 -17.60 -8.77 15.85
CA ALA A 130 -17.00 -9.80 16.70
C ALA A 130 -16.45 -9.22 18.02
N ALA A 131 -16.08 -10.10 18.94
CA ALA A 131 -15.38 -9.71 20.16
C ALA A 131 -13.92 -9.32 19.88
N HIS A 132 -13.28 -8.63 20.82
CA HIS A 132 -11.86 -8.26 20.69
C HIS A 132 -10.98 -9.52 20.53
N GLY A 133 -10.08 -9.51 19.55
CA GLY A 133 -9.16 -10.62 19.26
C GLY A 133 -9.75 -11.79 18.46
N GLU A 134 -11.03 -11.74 18.12
CA GLU A 134 -11.69 -12.71 17.24
C GLU A 134 -11.70 -12.24 15.78
N ALA A 135 -11.99 -13.15 14.84
CA ALA A 135 -12.16 -12.77 13.44
C ALA A 135 -13.38 -11.85 13.27
N ALA A 136 -13.21 -10.75 12.53
CA ALA A 136 -14.26 -9.76 12.28
C ALA A 136 -15.56 -10.39 11.72
N ALA A 137 -16.70 -9.88 12.16
CA ALA A 137 -18.03 -10.30 11.71
C ALA A 137 -18.82 -9.10 11.17
N ASP A 138 -19.91 -9.33 10.42
CA ASP A 138 -20.76 -8.23 9.97
C ASP A 138 -21.31 -7.47 11.18
N ALA A 139 -21.33 -6.13 11.09
CA ALA A 139 -21.75 -5.26 12.18
C ALA A 139 -23.24 -5.43 12.52
N GLY A 140 -23.58 -5.30 13.80
CA GLY A 140 -24.93 -4.98 14.25
C GLY A 140 -25.11 -3.47 14.48
N TYR A 141 -26.31 -3.04 14.86
CA TYR A 141 -26.68 -1.62 14.93
C TYR A 141 -27.22 -1.22 16.30
N ILE A 142 -26.93 0.01 16.70
CA ILE A 142 -27.58 0.67 17.84
C ILE A 142 -28.44 1.81 17.29
N THR A 143 -29.72 1.83 17.64
CA THR A 143 -30.64 2.89 17.22
C THR A 143 -31.21 3.63 18.43
N ASN A 144 -31.48 4.93 18.26
CA ASN A 144 -32.03 5.84 19.28
C ASN A 144 -31.17 6.06 20.54
N ALA A 145 -30.02 5.40 20.65
CA ALA A 145 -29.03 5.75 21.68
C ALA A 145 -28.47 7.15 21.41
N THR A 146 -28.42 7.97 22.45
CA THR A 146 -27.81 9.31 22.43
C THR A 146 -26.41 9.29 23.04
N LYS A 147 -26.14 8.34 23.95
CA LYS A 147 -24.82 8.13 24.53
C LYS A 147 -24.54 6.67 24.91
N VAL A 148 -23.26 6.33 24.88
CA VAL A 148 -22.63 5.22 25.60
C VAL A 148 -21.78 5.84 26.71
N GLU A 149 -22.00 5.44 27.95
CA GLU A 149 -21.32 5.97 29.14
C GLU A 149 -20.51 4.87 29.82
N PHE A 150 -19.20 5.09 29.95
CA PHE A 150 -18.35 4.31 30.82
C PHE A 150 -18.64 4.70 32.28
N GLY A 151 -19.07 3.72 33.06
CA GLY A 151 -19.36 3.89 34.49
C GLY A 151 -18.08 3.93 35.32
N SER A 152 -18.18 3.55 36.59
CA SER A 152 -17.00 3.52 37.49
C SER A 152 -16.17 2.23 37.39
N GLY A 153 -16.73 1.15 36.82
CA GLY A 153 -15.99 -0.07 36.50
C GLY A 153 -15.51 -0.07 35.05
N GLU A 154 -14.81 -1.13 34.64
CA GLU A 154 -14.19 -1.25 33.31
C GLU A 154 -15.26 -1.37 32.20
N GLY A 155 -15.52 -0.25 31.52
CA GLY A 155 -16.35 -0.22 30.31
C GLY A 155 -15.52 -0.48 29.05
N VAL A 156 -15.96 -1.39 28.18
CA VAL A 156 -15.25 -1.75 26.94
C VAL A 156 -16.19 -1.69 25.75
N PHE A 157 -15.88 -0.86 24.76
CA PHE A 157 -16.63 -0.74 23.52
C PHE A 157 -15.75 -1.17 22.33
N VAL A 158 -16.10 -2.28 21.70
CA VAL A 158 -15.33 -2.92 20.64
C VAL A 158 -16.00 -2.74 19.29
N PHE A 159 -15.22 -2.29 18.31
CA PHE A 159 -15.53 -2.32 16.89
C PHE A 159 -14.63 -3.35 16.23
N ASN A 160 -15.20 -4.48 15.83
CA ASN A 160 -14.49 -5.54 15.12
C ASN A 160 -15.39 -6.08 14.01
N HIS A 161 -15.51 -5.29 12.94
CA HIS A 161 -16.51 -5.56 11.92
C HIS A 161 -15.96 -5.51 10.49
N THR A 162 -16.69 -6.12 9.56
CA THR A 162 -16.31 -6.25 8.14
C THR A 162 -16.67 -5.05 7.26
N ASN A 163 -17.36 -4.02 7.78
CA ASN A 163 -17.68 -2.83 6.99
C ASN A 163 -16.42 -2.04 6.67
N ASN A 164 -15.99 -2.08 5.41
CA ASN A 164 -14.84 -1.34 4.87
C ASN A 164 -15.27 -0.36 3.77
N SER A 165 -16.54 0.07 3.76
CA SER A 165 -17.02 1.06 2.79
C SER A 165 -16.42 2.44 3.05
N ASP A 166 -16.36 3.29 2.03
CA ASP A 166 -15.88 4.67 2.15
C ASP A 166 -16.67 5.48 3.18
N ALA A 167 -17.98 5.19 3.34
CA ALA A 167 -18.80 5.81 4.36
C ALA A 167 -18.42 5.31 5.76
N GLY A 168 -18.10 4.02 5.92
CA GLY A 168 -17.81 3.40 7.22
C GLY A 168 -19.05 3.20 8.11
N TYR A 169 -18.85 2.58 9.27
CA TYR A 169 -19.87 2.42 10.32
C TYR A 169 -20.01 3.71 11.12
N GLN A 170 -21.19 4.33 11.07
CA GLN A 170 -21.42 5.62 11.71
C GLN A 170 -21.69 5.46 13.22
N VAL A 171 -20.96 6.24 14.02
CA VAL A 171 -21.14 6.37 15.47
C VAL A 171 -21.53 7.81 15.77
N ASP A 172 -22.85 8.04 15.76
CA ASP A 172 -23.46 9.36 15.96
C ASP A 172 -23.71 9.68 17.44
N MET A 173 -23.76 8.65 18.28
CA MET A 173 -23.95 8.79 19.72
C MET A 173 -22.66 9.25 20.41
N LEU A 174 -22.81 9.96 21.54
CA LEU A 174 -21.66 10.34 22.37
C LEU A 174 -21.07 9.13 23.10
N ILE A 175 -19.76 9.09 23.22
CA ILE A 175 -19.02 8.22 24.13
C ILE A 175 -18.51 9.10 25.28
N THR A 176 -18.87 8.76 26.51
CA THR A 176 -18.65 9.59 27.71
C THR A 176 -18.14 8.76 28.87
N GLY A 177 -17.59 9.40 29.90
CA GLY A 177 -17.18 8.75 31.14
C GLY A 177 -15.74 9.09 31.56
N ASP A 178 -15.56 9.44 32.83
CA ASP A 178 -14.27 9.86 33.41
C ASP A 178 -13.46 8.67 33.98
N ASP A 179 -13.84 7.44 33.64
CA ASP A 179 -13.09 6.25 34.03
C ASP A 179 -11.83 6.08 33.17
N LYS A 180 -10.70 5.91 33.86
CA LYS A 180 -9.38 5.66 33.26
C LYS A 180 -9.25 4.25 32.69
N ASP A 181 -10.07 3.31 33.17
CA ASP A 181 -10.06 1.92 32.72
C ASP A 181 -11.01 1.68 31.54
N GLY A 182 -11.88 2.65 31.21
CA GLY A 182 -12.74 2.65 30.03
C GLY A 182 -11.94 2.51 28.74
N LYS A 183 -12.42 1.68 27.79
CA LYS A 183 -11.72 1.37 26.54
C LYS A 183 -12.65 1.43 25.35
N VAL A 184 -12.21 2.15 24.33
CA VAL A 184 -12.67 1.99 22.95
C VAL A 184 -11.62 1.17 22.21
N ILE A 185 -12.02 0.07 21.58
CA ILE A 185 -11.12 -0.83 20.85
C ILE A 185 -11.62 -0.93 19.42
N HIS A 186 -10.74 -0.64 18.46
CA HIS A 186 -10.98 -0.77 17.04
C HIS A 186 -10.04 -1.83 16.45
N ASP A 187 -10.59 -3.00 16.16
CA ASP A 187 -9.84 -4.18 15.72
C ASP A 187 -9.97 -4.48 14.22
N ALA A 188 -11.01 -3.98 13.55
CA ALA A 188 -11.21 -4.19 12.12
C ALA A 188 -12.33 -3.28 11.57
N GLY A 189 -12.30 -3.08 10.25
CA GLY A 189 -13.31 -2.30 9.53
C GLY A 189 -12.97 -0.82 9.41
N HIS A 190 -13.93 -0.05 8.93
CA HIS A 190 -13.91 1.41 8.92
C HIS A 190 -15.03 1.92 9.85
N THR A 191 -14.66 2.57 10.96
CA THR A 191 -15.58 3.19 11.92
C THR A 191 -15.44 4.70 11.89
N VAL A 192 -16.55 5.44 11.95
CA VAL A 192 -16.56 6.92 11.90
C VAL A 192 -17.20 7.50 13.15
N PHE A 193 -16.45 8.30 13.90
CA PHE A 193 -16.94 9.04 15.06
C PHE A 193 -17.41 10.44 14.63
N ASN A 194 -18.72 10.64 14.72
CA ASN A 194 -19.39 11.89 14.31
C ASN A 194 -19.71 12.83 15.50
N ALA A 195 -19.52 12.36 16.73
CA ALA A 195 -19.79 13.12 17.94
C ALA A 195 -18.51 13.61 18.64
N GLY A 196 -18.61 14.76 19.32
CA GLY A 196 -17.55 15.27 20.20
C GLY A 196 -17.51 14.50 21.52
N ASN A 197 -16.88 13.33 21.49
CA ASN A 197 -16.79 12.42 22.63
C ASN A 197 -16.00 13.04 23.80
N THR A 198 -16.26 12.59 25.03
CA THR A 198 -15.70 13.20 26.26
C THR A 198 -15.10 12.19 27.25
N TYR A 199 -14.95 10.93 26.86
CA TYR A 199 -14.35 9.91 27.74
C TYR A 199 -12.85 10.13 27.96
N SER A 200 -12.30 9.62 29.07
CA SER A 200 -10.89 9.84 29.48
C SER A 200 -10.01 8.59 29.53
N GLY A 201 -10.58 7.41 29.23
CA GLY A 201 -9.89 6.12 29.26
C GLY A 201 -8.92 5.91 28.07
N LYS A 202 -9.11 4.84 27.31
CA LYS A 202 -8.22 4.48 26.19
C LYS A 202 -8.94 4.35 24.86
N THR A 203 -8.25 4.71 23.79
CA THR A 203 -8.64 4.42 22.41
C THR A 203 -7.54 3.59 21.77
N LEU A 204 -7.84 2.33 21.44
CA LEU A 204 -6.90 1.38 20.84
C LEU A 204 -7.29 1.17 19.38
N VAL A 205 -6.44 1.57 18.44
CA VAL A 205 -6.63 1.34 17.01
C VAL A 205 -5.64 0.23 16.60
N ASN A 206 -6.10 -1.01 16.61
CA ASN A 206 -5.26 -2.19 16.41
C ASN A 206 -5.11 -2.55 14.92
N ASP A 207 -6.20 -2.43 14.16
CA ASP A 207 -6.26 -2.64 12.70
C ASP A 207 -7.40 -1.77 12.12
N GLY A 208 -7.56 -1.76 10.81
CA GLY A 208 -8.59 -1.03 10.08
C GLY A 208 -8.42 0.49 10.15
N LEU A 209 -9.53 1.20 9.93
CA LEU A 209 -9.60 2.65 9.84
C LEU A 209 -10.58 3.21 10.89
N LEU A 210 -10.08 4.00 11.84
CA LEU A 210 -10.92 4.82 12.71
C LEU A 210 -10.87 6.27 12.22
N THR A 211 -12.01 6.80 11.80
CA THR A 211 -12.14 8.18 11.32
C THR A 211 -12.79 9.07 12.37
N ILE A 212 -12.16 10.21 12.65
CA ILE A 212 -12.69 11.27 13.50
C ILE A 212 -13.24 12.36 12.58
N ALA A 213 -14.56 12.39 12.39
CA ALA A 213 -15.23 13.31 11.47
C ALA A 213 -15.73 14.61 12.14
N SER A 214 -15.82 14.60 13.47
CA SER A 214 -16.29 15.74 14.25
C SER A 214 -15.24 16.22 15.23
N HIS A 215 -14.99 17.53 15.19
CA HIS A 215 -14.14 18.21 16.14
C HIS A 215 -14.57 19.67 16.28
N THR A 216 -14.28 20.25 17.44
CA THR A 216 -14.52 21.68 17.72
C THR A 216 -13.20 22.42 17.82
N ALA A 217 -13.22 23.74 17.61
CA ALA A 217 -12.04 24.60 17.80
C ALA A 217 -11.49 24.57 19.24
N ASP A 218 -12.33 24.21 20.21
CA ASP A 218 -11.96 24.13 21.63
C ASP A 218 -11.22 22.83 21.98
N GLY A 219 -10.84 22.01 20.99
CA GLY A 219 -10.08 20.79 21.21
C GLY A 219 -10.90 19.62 21.78
N VAL A 220 -12.23 19.69 21.71
CA VAL A 220 -13.07 18.48 21.87
C VAL A 220 -12.80 17.61 20.65
N THR A 221 -12.01 16.57 20.87
CA THR A 221 -11.71 15.55 19.87
C THR A 221 -12.88 14.57 19.81
N GLY A 222 -13.07 13.88 18.69
CA GLY A 222 -13.93 12.70 18.66
C GLY A 222 -13.46 11.56 19.58
N MET A 223 -12.42 11.74 20.39
CA MET A 223 -11.88 10.74 21.31
C MET A 223 -11.85 11.21 22.77
N GLY A 224 -12.41 12.39 23.09
CA GLY A 224 -12.31 12.96 24.44
C GLY A 224 -10.87 13.18 24.89
N SER A 225 -10.59 12.90 26.16
CA SER A 225 -9.25 13.04 26.76
C SER A 225 -8.49 11.71 26.86
N SER A 226 -8.91 10.70 26.10
CA SER A 226 -8.34 9.36 26.14
C SER A 226 -6.85 9.31 25.79
N GLU A 227 -6.15 8.31 26.32
CA GLU A 227 -4.87 7.85 25.77
C GLU A 227 -5.14 7.08 24.46
N VAL A 228 -4.49 7.51 23.37
CA VAL A 228 -4.66 6.92 22.04
C VAL A 228 -3.43 6.09 21.70
N THR A 229 -3.64 4.82 21.36
CA THR A 229 -2.59 3.93 20.82
C THR A 229 -2.98 3.46 19.43
N ILE A 230 -2.13 3.74 18.44
CA ILE A 230 -2.29 3.26 17.07
C ILE A 230 -1.27 2.15 16.85
N ALA A 231 -1.71 0.89 16.83
CA ALA A 231 -0.84 -0.23 16.48
C ALA A 231 -0.68 -0.32 14.95
N SER A 232 0.41 -0.93 14.48
CA SER A 232 0.50 -1.34 13.08
C SER A 232 -0.27 -2.66 12.91
N PRO A 233 -1.18 -2.80 11.91
CA PRO A 233 -1.37 -1.93 10.75
C PRO A 233 -2.50 -0.88 10.87
N GLY A 234 -3.09 -0.68 12.04
CA GLY A 234 -4.16 0.28 12.29
C GLY A 234 -3.91 1.72 11.79
N THR A 235 -5.00 2.40 11.45
CA THR A 235 -4.99 3.78 10.93
C THR A 235 -6.01 4.65 11.67
N LEU A 236 -5.55 5.77 12.22
CA LEU A 236 -6.39 6.85 12.72
C LEU A 236 -6.47 7.96 11.66
N ASP A 237 -7.66 8.34 11.26
CA ASP A 237 -7.91 9.39 10.28
C ASP A 237 -8.59 10.59 10.93
N ILE A 238 -8.00 11.78 10.81
CA ILE A 238 -8.54 13.02 11.35
C ILE A 238 -9.02 13.86 10.18
N LEU A 239 -10.35 13.90 9.99
CA LEU A 239 -11.00 14.63 8.91
C LEU A 239 -11.79 15.84 9.45
N ALA A 240 -11.61 17.01 8.82
CA ALA A 240 -12.30 18.25 9.20
C ALA A 240 -13.52 18.56 8.34
N SER A 241 -14.47 17.63 8.27
CA SER A 241 -15.56 17.73 7.29
C SER A 241 -16.68 18.71 7.66
N THR A 242 -16.74 19.28 8.88
CA THR A 242 -17.96 20.00 9.30
C THR A 242 -17.82 21.27 10.16
N ASN A 243 -16.65 21.63 10.71
CA ASN A 243 -16.54 22.89 11.45
C ASN A 243 -16.01 24.02 10.53
N SER A 244 -16.64 25.18 10.58
CA SER A 244 -16.15 26.40 9.89
C SER A 244 -14.98 27.06 10.64
N ALA A 245 -14.40 26.39 11.64
CA ALA A 245 -13.47 26.96 12.62
C ALA A 245 -11.99 26.72 12.30
N GLY A 246 -11.69 25.92 11.28
CA GLY A 246 -10.43 25.96 10.57
C GLY A 246 -9.31 25.13 11.17
N ASP A 247 -8.90 25.33 12.41
CA ASP A 247 -7.69 24.68 12.95
C ASP A 247 -8.00 23.47 13.85
N TYR A 248 -7.05 22.52 13.94
CA TYR A 248 -7.15 21.33 14.79
C TYR A 248 -5.88 21.11 15.61
N LYS A 249 -6.04 20.88 16.92
CA LYS A 249 -4.94 20.44 17.80
C LYS A 249 -5.28 19.12 18.47
N LEU A 250 -4.39 18.13 18.33
CA LEU A 250 -4.50 16.86 19.02
C LEU A 250 -4.09 17.04 20.49
N THR A 251 -5.03 16.79 21.40
CA THR A 251 -4.84 16.93 22.86
C THR A 251 -4.63 15.59 23.58
N ASN A 252 -4.81 14.48 22.86
CA ASN A 252 -4.67 13.13 23.39
C ASN A 252 -3.19 12.73 23.49
N ALA A 253 -2.84 12.03 24.57
CA ALA A 253 -1.58 11.29 24.65
C ALA A 253 -1.53 10.26 23.53
N LEU A 254 -0.47 10.24 22.73
CA LEU A 254 -0.39 9.43 21.52
C LEU A 254 0.79 8.46 21.57
N LYS A 255 0.51 7.20 21.23
CA LYS A 255 1.46 6.09 21.27
C LYS A 255 1.29 5.16 20.06
N GLY A 256 2.30 4.32 19.86
CA GLY A 256 2.27 3.23 18.91
C GLY A 256 2.95 3.53 17.58
N ASP A 257 2.93 2.53 16.71
CA ASP A 257 3.71 2.45 15.47
C ASP A 257 2.83 2.52 14.20
N GLY A 258 1.51 2.73 14.35
CA GLY A 258 0.55 2.78 13.25
C GLY A 258 0.53 4.10 12.48
N LEU A 259 -0.48 4.28 11.63
CA LEU A 259 -0.63 5.48 10.80
C LEU A 259 -1.62 6.47 11.40
N MET A 260 -1.22 7.72 11.54
CA MET A 260 -2.12 8.86 11.74
C MET A 260 -2.18 9.67 10.44
N ARG A 261 -3.37 9.81 9.86
CA ARG A 261 -3.64 10.68 8.72
C ARG A 261 -4.40 11.93 9.17
N VAL A 262 -4.02 13.06 8.60
CA VAL A 262 -4.67 14.34 8.84
C VAL A 262 -5.00 14.96 7.49
N GLN A 263 -6.28 15.25 7.30
CA GLN A 263 -6.76 16.04 6.17
C GLN A 263 -7.78 17.07 6.68
N LEU A 264 -7.38 18.34 6.70
CA LEU A 264 -8.25 19.41 7.15
C LEU A 264 -9.10 19.95 5.98
N SER A 265 -9.93 20.96 6.23
CA SER A 265 -10.90 21.45 5.25
C SER A 265 -10.25 22.18 4.07
N SER A 266 -9.02 22.65 4.24
CA SER A 266 -8.25 23.42 3.25
C SER A 266 -6.80 23.56 3.70
N SER A 267 -5.89 23.81 2.75
CA SER A 267 -4.45 23.91 2.99
C SER A 267 -4.00 25.06 3.92
N ASP A 268 -4.86 26.04 4.19
CA ASP A 268 -4.59 27.16 5.11
C ASP A 268 -4.84 26.81 6.59
N LYS A 269 -5.31 25.59 6.90
CA LYS A 269 -5.74 25.19 8.24
C LYS A 269 -4.63 24.57 9.06
N ILE A 270 -4.50 24.96 10.32
CA ILE A 270 -3.38 24.54 11.16
C ILE A 270 -3.71 23.20 11.81
N PHE A 271 -2.84 22.22 11.60
CA PHE A 271 -2.73 21.04 12.46
C PHE A 271 -1.66 21.26 13.53
N GLY A 272 -1.85 20.71 14.73
CA GLY A 272 -0.81 20.70 15.75
C GLY A 272 -1.02 19.65 16.83
N PHE A 273 0.04 19.35 17.54
CA PHE A 273 0.05 18.59 18.78
C PHE A 273 0.08 19.54 19.98
N THR A 274 -0.29 19.02 21.14
CA THR A 274 -0.13 19.72 22.40
C THR A 274 0.86 18.98 23.29
N HIS A 275 1.29 19.61 24.37
CA HIS A 275 2.14 18.98 25.37
C HIS A 275 1.62 17.63 25.88
N ALA A 276 0.29 17.45 25.95
CA ALA A 276 -0.34 16.22 26.41
C ALA A 276 -0.10 15.03 25.46
N THR A 277 0.20 15.29 24.18
CA THR A 277 0.52 14.25 23.20
C THR A 277 1.74 13.42 23.61
N GLY A 278 2.73 14.04 24.26
CA GLY A 278 3.96 13.36 24.68
C GLY A 278 4.88 13.02 23.50
N THR A 279 5.78 12.05 23.67
CA THR A 279 6.84 11.72 22.69
C THR A 279 6.85 10.23 22.31
N GLU A 280 5.83 9.47 22.69
CA GLU A 280 5.81 8.00 22.59
C GLU A 280 5.30 7.48 21.23
N PHE A 281 4.74 8.35 20.39
CA PHE A 281 4.35 7.97 19.03
C PHE A 281 5.58 7.75 18.15
N ALA A 282 5.63 6.60 17.48
CA ALA A 282 6.74 6.20 16.63
C ALA A 282 6.30 5.73 15.23
N GLY A 283 5.01 5.87 14.93
CA GLY A 283 4.41 5.57 13.63
C GLY A 283 4.66 6.66 12.59
N VAL A 284 3.69 6.84 11.69
CA VAL A 284 3.74 7.87 10.64
C VAL A 284 2.63 8.90 10.85
N ALA A 285 2.98 10.17 10.83
CA ALA A 285 2.04 11.29 10.72
C ALA A 285 2.01 11.77 9.26
N GLN A 286 0.95 11.41 8.52
CA GLN A 286 0.69 11.85 7.16
C GLN A 286 -0.19 13.10 7.19
N LEU A 287 0.35 14.22 6.71
CA LEU A 287 -0.36 15.49 6.69
C LEU A 287 -0.70 15.87 5.25
N LYS A 288 -1.96 16.17 5.01
CA LYS A 288 -2.53 16.67 3.75
C LYS A 288 -3.44 17.86 4.04
N ASP A 289 -3.66 18.74 3.06
CA ASP A 289 -4.60 19.87 3.13
C ASP A 289 -4.51 20.60 4.49
N SER A 290 -3.30 21.02 4.88
CA SER A 290 -3.02 21.60 6.19
C SER A 290 -1.72 22.40 6.23
N THR A 291 -1.61 23.31 7.19
CA THR A 291 -0.35 23.90 7.62
C THR A 291 0.12 23.25 8.92
N PHE A 292 1.43 23.15 9.08
CA PHE A 292 2.09 22.60 10.26
C PHE A 292 3.36 23.41 10.56
N THR A 293 3.71 23.57 11.83
CA THR A 293 4.97 24.21 12.23
C THR A 293 5.77 23.25 13.09
N LEU A 294 6.97 22.89 12.66
CA LEU A 294 7.92 22.16 13.48
C LEU A 294 8.52 23.09 14.53
N GLU A 295 7.93 23.07 15.72
CA GLU A 295 8.42 23.69 16.93
C GLU A 295 7.89 23.00 18.19
N ARG A 296 8.61 23.09 19.31
CA ARG A 296 8.12 22.74 20.66
C ARG A 296 7.39 21.38 20.71
N ASP A 297 6.10 21.38 21.08
CA ASP A 297 5.27 20.18 21.26
C ASP A 297 5.11 19.40 19.94
N ASN A 298 5.09 20.08 18.79
CA ASN A 298 5.00 19.43 17.48
C ASN A 298 6.24 18.61 17.19
N THR A 299 7.42 19.17 17.47
CA THR A 299 8.71 18.46 17.34
C THR A 299 8.80 17.33 18.36
N ALA A 300 8.39 17.57 19.61
CA ALA A 300 8.41 16.57 20.68
C ALA A 300 7.54 15.35 20.33
N ALA A 301 6.32 15.57 19.82
CA ALA A 301 5.40 14.50 19.40
C ALA A 301 5.96 13.62 18.27
N LEU A 302 6.87 14.16 17.45
CA LEU A 302 7.45 13.48 16.30
C LEU A 302 8.86 12.93 16.56
N THR A 303 9.37 13.00 17.80
CA THR A 303 10.74 12.56 18.18
C THR A 303 11.10 11.18 17.64
N HIS A 304 10.15 10.25 17.57
CA HIS A 304 10.36 8.88 17.09
C HIS A 304 9.53 8.53 15.84
N ALA A 305 8.77 9.48 15.29
CA ALA A 305 7.82 9.26 14.23
C ALA A 305 8.33 9.81 12.89
N MET A 306 7.80 9.26 11.80
CA MET A 306 7.97 9.80 10.45
C MET A 306 6.94 10.91 10.22
N LEU A 307 7.39 12.10 9.85
CA LEU A 307 6.53 13.13 9.26
C LEU A 307 6.51 12.93 7.75
N GLN A 308 5.34 12.63 7.18
CA GLN A 308 5.15 12.60 5.74
C GLN A 308 4.31 13.81 5.29
N SER A 309 4.91 14.66 4.46
CA SER A 309 4.30 15.86 3.90
C SER A 309 3.68 15.53 2.53
N ASP A 310 2.36 15.30 2.51
CA ASP A 310 1.62 15.04 1.27
C ASP A 310 1.27 16.34 0.53
N SER A 311 0.77 16.20 -0.70
CA SER A 311 0.24 17.30 -1.52
C SER A 311 -0.65 18.25 -0.71
N GLU A 312 -0.51 19.56 -0.92
CA GLU A 312 -1.28 20.60 -0.23
C GLU A 312 -1.05 20.69 1.30
N ASN A 313 -0.07 19.96 1.85
CA ASN A 313 0.48 20.28 3.17
C ASN A 313 1.61 21.31 3.05
N THR A 314 1.64 22.28 3.97
CA THR A 314 2.76 23.21 4.15
C THR A 314 3.33 23.07 5.55
N THR A 315 4.57 22.60 5.66
CA THR A 315 5.29 22.49 6.93
C THR A 315 6.37 23.57 7.02
N SER A 316 6.27 24.45 8.02
CA SER A 316 7.28 25.46 8.35
C SER A 316 8.24 24.95 9.43
N VAL A 317 9.51 25.29 9.32
CA VAL A 317 10.56 24.91 10.27
C VAL A 317 10.97 26.14 11.06
N ASN A 318 10.69 26.16 12.37
CA ASN A 318 11.07 27.28 13.22
C ASN A 318 12.56 27.23 13.59
N VAL A 319 13.11 28.36 14.02
CA VAL A 319 14.52 28.53 14.41
C VAL A 319 14.93 27.50 15.46
N GLY A 320 16.14 26.96 15.28
CA GLY A 320 16.72 25.89 16.09
C GLY A 320 16.59 24.51 15.45
N GLU A 321 17.19 23.52 16.11
CA GLU A 321 17.10 22.13 15.69
C GLU A 321 15.72 21.54 15.98
N GLN A 322 15.08 20.99 14.94
CA GLN A 322 13.86 20.21 15.06
C GLN A 322 14.20 18.71 14.90
N SER A 323 14.43 18.01 16.01
CA SER A 323 14.76 16.58 16.00
C SER A 323 13.50 15.70 15.95
N ILE A 324 13.30 14.96 14.86
CA ILE A 324 12.17 14.03 14.67
C ILE A 324 12.69 12.67 14.17
N GLY A 325 11.85 11.63 14.17
CA GLY A 325 12.28 10.28 13.76
C GLY A 325 12.64 10.20 12.27
N GLY A 326 11.75 10.71 11.41
CA GLY A 326 11.95 10.72 9.97
C GLY A 326 11.19 11.83 9.26
N LEU A 327 11.60 12.13 8.03
CA LEU A 327 10.91 13.04 7.12
C LEU A 327 10.74 12.39 5.74
N ALA A 328 9.53 12.42 5.19
CA ALA A 328 9.23 11.94 3.85
C ALA A 328 8.48 13.00 3.03
N MET A 329 8.95 13.25 1.80
CA MET A 329 8.33 14.20 0.87
C MET A 329 7.41 13.48 -0.12
N ASN A 330 6.16 13.93 -0.21
CA ASN A 330 5.14 13.36 -1.09
C ASN A 330 4.26 14.43 -1.75
N GLY A 331 4.90 15.45 -2.32
CA GLY A 331 4.27 16.57 -3.01
C GLY A 331 3.91 17.76 -2.13
N GLY A 332 4.20 17.70 -0.82
CA GLY A 332 4.01 18.84 0.09
C GLY A 332 5.11 19.91 0.00
N THR A 333 4.96 20.94 0.81
CA THR A 333 5.82 22.13 0.84
C THR A 333 6.54 22.25 2.17
N LEU A 334 7.87 22.40 2.16
CA LEU A 334 8.66 22.77 3.33
C LEU A 334 9.08 24.24 3.27
N ILE A 335 9.00 24.95 4.39
CA ILE A 335 9.44 26.35 4.48
C ILE A 335 10.55 26.46 5.52
N PHE A 336 11.70 26.97 5.09
CA PHE A 336 12.81 27.35 5.93
C PHE A 336 12.99 28.87 5.83
N ASP A 337 12.79 29.60 6.93
CA ASP A 337 13.07 31.04 6.99
C ASP A 337 14.58 31.24 7.12
N THR A 338 15.29 31.03 6.02
CA THR A 338 16.75 31.07 5.94
C THR A 338 17.16 31.73 4.63
N ASP A 339 17.99 32.76 4.75
CA ASP A 339 18.57 33.48 3.61
C ASP A 339 19.44 32.56 2.74
N ILE A 340 19.55 32.85 1.44
CA ILE A 340 20.64 32.30 0.61
C ILE A 340 21.45 33.40 -0.11
N PRO A 341 22.79 33.25 -0.19
CA PRO A 341 23.59 32.24 0.52
C PRO A 341 23.74 32.61 2.01
N ALA A 342 23.37 31.69 2.91
CA ALA A 342 23.60 31.83 4.37
C ALA A 342 24.81 31.02 4.84
N ALA A 343 24.93 30.85 6.16
CA ALA A 343 25.86 29.93 6.80
C ALA A 343 25.69 28.49 6.25
N THR A 344 26.67 27.61 6.52
CA THR A 344 26.64 26.20 6.08
C THR A 344 25.46 25.38 6.63
N LEU A 345 24.72 25.92 7.60
CA LEU A 345 23.55 25.32 8.22
C LEU A 345 22.46 26.39 8.37
N ALA A 346 21.21 26.02 8.09
CA ALA A 346 20.05 26.90 8.25
C ALA A 346 19.80 27.28 9.72
N GLU A 347 19.19 28.45 9.95
CA GLU A 347 18.88 28.90 11.33
C GLU A 347 17.83 28.02 12.00
N GLY A 348 16.84 27.57 11.23
CA GLY A 348 15.97 26.44 11.56
C GLY A 348 16.31 25.26 10.67
N TYR A 349 16.58 24.09 11.25
CA TYR A 349 16.89 22.88 10.49
C TYR A 349 16.25 21.65 11.13
N ILE A 350 16.02 20.61 10.33
CA ILE A 350 15.45 19.34 10.81
C ILE A 350 16.59 18.33 11.00
N SER A 351 16.59 17.59 12.11
CA SER A 351 17.48 16.44 12.30
C SER A 351 16.64 15.16 12.35
N VAL A 352 16.96 14.18 11.50
CA VAL A 352 16.21 12.93 11.36
C VAL A 352 17.12 11.71 11.33
N ASP A 353 16.58 10.53 11.64
CA ASP A 353 17.25 9.27 11.34
C ASP A 353 17.13 8.93 9.86
N THR A 354 15.93 9.10 9.29
CA THR A 354 15.65 8.79 7.86
C THR A 354 15.01 9.97 7.14
N LEU A 355 15.62 10.36 6.03
CA LEU A 355 15.06 11.30 5.06
C LEU A 355 14.67 10.54 3.79
N VAL A 356 13.42 10.69 3.35
CA VAL A 356 12.90 10.12 2.10
C VAL A 356 12.54 11.27 1.15
N VAL A 357 13.35 11.44 0.11
CA VAL A 357 13.23 12.50 -0.89
C VAL A 357 13.47 11.88 -2.26
N GLY A 358 12.48 11.18 -2.82
CA GLY A 358 12.59 10.51 -4.10
C GLY A 358 11.41 9.58 -4.31
N ALA A 359 11.04 9.35 -5.57
CA ALA A 359 9.86 8.56 -5.89
C ALA A 359 10.12 7.09 -5.54
N GLY A 360 9.16 6.44 -4.87
CA GLY A 360 9.19 5.01 -4.60
C GLY A 360 8.62 4.63 -3.24
N ASP A 361 8.91 3.39 -2.87
CA ASP A 361 8.44 2.78 -1.63
C ASP A 361 9.48 2.94 -0.51
N TYR A 362 9.00 3.18 0.71
CA TYR A 362 9.81 3.07 1.93
C TYR A 362 9.07 2.28 3.01
N THR A 363 9.82 1.58 3.86
CA THR A 363 9.26 0.84 4.99
C THR A 363 9.54 1.59 6.29
N TRP A 364 8.51 1.84 7.08
CA TRP A 364 8.63 2.38 8.43
C TRP A 364 7.85 1.50 9.40
N LYS A 365 8.50 1.06 10.49
CA LYS A 365 7.93 0.17 11.51
C LYS A 365 7.18 -1.05 10.94
N GLY A 366 7.69 -1.62 9.85
CA GLY A 366 7.12 -2.81 9.21
C GLY A 366 5.92 -2.56 8.28
N ARG A 367 5.50 -1.31 8.10
CA ARG A 367 4.49 -0.91 7.10
C ARG A 367 5.17 -0.24 5.91
N ASN A 368 4.71 -0.56 4.70
CA ASN A 368 5.19 0.05 3.47
C ASN A 368 4.36 1.29 3.13
N TYR A 369 5.04 2.32 2.65
CA TYR A 369 4.49 3.60 2.25
C TYR A 369 5.03 3.94 0.87
N GLN A 370 4.21 4.60 0.05
CA GLN A 370 4.63 5.07 -1.27
C GLN A 370 4.67 6.59 -1.25
N VAL A 371 5.69 7.15 -1.87
CA VAL A 371 5.81 8.59 -2.07
C VAL A 371 6.18 8.88 -3.51
N ASN A 372 5.68 10.00 -4.04
CA ASN A 372 6.04 10.47 -5.37
C ASN A 372 7.42 11.13 -5.43
N GLY A 373 8.03 11.41 -4.26
CA GLY A 373 9.35 12.04 -4.18
C GLY A 373 9.46 13.47 -4.68
N THR A 374 8.34 14.13 -4.93
CA THR A 374 8.29 15.52 -5.36
C THR A 374 7.87 16.41 -4.19
N GLY A 375 7.94 17.72 -4.40
CA GLY A 375 7.56 18.72 -3.40
C GLY A 375 8.34 20.01 -3.59
N ASP A 376 7.93 21.01 -2.83
CA ASP A 376 8.54 22.33 -2.86
C ASP A 376 9.31 22.59 -1.57
N VAL A 377 10.46 23.27 -1.69
CA VAL A 377 11.20 23.79 -0.54
C VAL A 377 11.39 25.28 -0.74
N LEU A 378 10.86 26.07 0.19
CA LEU A 378 10.90 27.53 0.17
C LEU A 378 11.97 28.03 1.13
N ILE A 379 12.70 29.04 0.67
CA ILE A 379 13.79 29.73 1.37
C ILE A 379 13.71 31.23 1.11
N ASP A 380 14.39 32.06 1.92
CA ASP A 380 14.49 33.50 1.64
C ASP A 380 15.55 33.78 0.57
N VAL A 381 15.11 34.38 -0.53
CA VAL A 381 15.93 34.70 -1.70
C VAL A 381 15.92 36.22 -1.86
N PRO A 382 17.04 36.92 -1.60
CA PRO A 382 17.14 38.38 -1.73
C PRO A 382 16.58 38.91 -3.05
N LYS A 383 15.73 39.95 -2.97
CA LYS A 383 15.19 40.68 -4.13
C LYS A 383 15.71 42.14 -4.15
N PRO A 384 16.38 42.62 -5.22
CA PRO A 384 16.71 41.92 -6.46
C PRO A 384 17.74 40.81 -6.25
N TRP A 385 17.54 39.67 -6.93
CA TRP A 385 18.45 38.53 -6.87
C TRP A 385 19.75 38.86 -7.60
N ASN A 386 20.85 38.89 -6.85
CA ASN A 386 22.18 39.10 -7.37
C ASN A 386 23.05 37.92 -6.96
N ASP A 387 23.03 36.88 -7.79
CA ASP A 387 23.71 35.62 -7.54
C ASP A 387 25.23 35.84 -7.42
N PRO A 388 25.82 35.63 -6.23
CA PRO A 388 27.26 35.81 -6.03
C PRO A 388 28.10 34.69 -6.68
N MET A 389 27.49 33.56 -6.98
CA MET A 389 28.14 32.38 -7.57
C MET A 389 28.01 32.34 -9.09
N ALA A 390 27.11 33.13 -9.66
CA ALA A 390 26.88 33.19 -11.11
C ALA A 390 28.15 33.33 -11.94
N ASN A 391 29.15 34.09 -11.50
CA ASN A 391 30.37 34.28 -12.28
C ASN A 391 31.34 33.09 -12.26
N ASN A 392 31.13 32.10 -11.38
CA ASN A 392 32.08 31.03 -11.12
C ASN A 392 31.47 29.60 -11.15
N PRO A 393 30.68 29.22 -12.16
CA PRO A 393 30.27 27.82 -12.30
C PRO A 393 31.51 26.95 -12.53
N LEU A 394 31.66 25.88 -11.72
CA LEU A 394 32.82 24.99 -11.78
C LEU A 394 32.70 24.01 -12.95
N THR A 395 32.89 24.51 -14.17
CA THR A 395 32.80 23.71 -15.40
C THR A 395 34.07 22.97 -15.77
N THR A 396 35.12 23.06 -14.94
CA THR A 396 36.38 22.32 -15.13
C THR A 396 36.37 20.92 -14.52
N LEU A 397 35.31 20.58 -13.79
CA LEU A 397 35.13 19.28 -13.13
C LEU A 397 34.62 18.23 -14.13
N ASN A 398 34.50 16.97 -13.69
CA ASN A 398 33.70 16.00 -14.42
C ASN A 398 32.23 16.41 -14.36
N LEU A 399 31.45 16.11 -15.40
CA LEU A 399 30.05 16.51 -15.48
C LEU A 399 29.18 15.98 -14.31
N LEU A 400 29.47 14.78 -13.80
CA LEU A 400 28.79 14.20 -12.63
C LEU A 400 29.17 14.88 -11.30
N GLU A 401 30.17 15.75 -11.30
CA GLU A 401 30.56 16.53 -10.12
C GLU A 401 29.97 17.94 -10.17
N HIS A 402 29.31 18.33 -11.27
CA HIS A 402 28.78 19.69 -11.44
C HIS A 402 27.52 19.93 -10.61
N ASP A 403 26.70 18.90 -10.38
CA ASP A 403 25.42 18.99 -9.67
C ASP A 403 25.57 18.90 -8.15
N ASP A 404 26.67 18.31 -7.68
CA ASP A 404 27.05 18.17 -6.27
C ASP A 404 28.13 19.15 -5.80
N SER A 405 28.55 20.08 -6.66
CA SER A 405 29.54 21.10 -6.31
C SER A 405 28.98 22.16 -5.34
N HIS A 406 29.88 22.84 -4.63
CA HIS A 406 29.55 23.96 -3.73
C HIS A 406 28.42 23.67 -2.75
N VAL A 407 28.61 22.64 -1.91
CA VAL A 407 27.68 22.33 -0.81
C VAL A 407 27.45 23.59 0.03
N GLY A 408 26.20 24.05 0.04
CA GLY A 408 25.80 25.33 0.60
C GLY A 408 25.13 25.16 1.96
N VAL A 409 23.85 25.49 2.03
CA VAL A 409 23.09 25.53 3.29
C VAL A 409 22.44 24.16 3.54
N GLN A 410 22.80 23.50 4.64
CA GLN A 410 22.10 22.28 5.09
C GLN A 410 20.74 22.64 5.70
N LEU A 411 19.66 22.08 5.17
CA LEU A 411 18.28 22.27 5.64
C LEU A 411 17.81 21.11 6.52
N VAL A 412 18.21 19.89 6.15
CA VAL A 412 17.90 18.66 6.88
C VAL A 412 19.20 17.89 7.08
N LYS A 413 19.42 17.40 8.31
CA LYS A 413 20.46 16.45 8.65
C LYS A 413 19.84 15.07 8.82
N ALA A 414 20.40 14.06 8.18
CA ALA A 414 19.88 12.69 8.18
C ALA A 414 20.99 11.67 8.41
N GLN A 415 20.68 10.55 9.08
CA GLN A 415 21.59 9.41 9.14
C GLN A 415 21.50 8.55 7.87
N THR A 416 20.28 8.41 7.34
CA THR A 416 19.96 7.65 6.13
C THR A 416 19.16 8.55 5.19
N VAL A 417 19.57 8.60 3.93
CA VAL A 417 18.83 9.26 2.84
C VAL A 417 18.35 8.21 1.85
N ILE A 418 17.07 8.27 1.51
CA ILE A 418 16.43 7.45 0.48
C ILE A 418 15.97 8.39 -0.63
N GLY A 419 16.42 8.15 -1.86
CA GLY A 419 16.16 9.01 -3.01
C GLY A 419 17.15 10.17 -3.17
N SER A 420 16.79 11.13 -4.00
CA SER A 420 17.55 12.34 -4.29
C SER A 420 16.72 13.62 -4.18
N GLY A 421 17.28 14.62 -3.50
CA GLY A 421 16.71 15.96 -3.41
C GLY A 421 16.60 16.68 -4.76
N GLY A 422 17.23 16.16 -5.82
CA GLY A 422 17.19 16.73 -7.16
C GLY A 422 15.82 16.72 -7.82
N SER A 423 14.87 15.92 -7.33
CA SER A 423 13.48 15.92 -7.79
C SER A 423 12.56 16.91 -7.06
N LEU A 424 13.08 17.62 -6.05
CA LEU A 424 12.37 18.69 -5.35
C LEU A 424 12.59 20.04 -6.05
N THR A 425 11.60 20.93 -5.95
CA THR A 425 11.69 22.27 -6.53
C THR A 425 12.09 23.28 -5.46
N LEU A 426 13.12 24.07 -5.73
CA LEU A 426 13.52 25.18 -4.88
C LEU A 426 12.71 26.43 -5.26
N ARG A 427 12.07 27.05 -4.27
CA ARG A 427 11.25 28.26 -4.43
C ARG A 427 11.68 29.35 -3.46
N ASP A 428 11.32 30.58 -3.77
CA ASP A 428 11.41 31.68 -2.80
C ASP A 428 10.20 31.69 -1.84
N LEU A 429 10.26 32.51 -0.78
CA LEU A 429 9.15 32.65 0.18
C LEU A 429 7.85 33.22 -0.41
N GLN A 430 7.84 33.66 -1.68
CA GLN A 430 6.62 34.06 -2.39
C GLN A 430 6.03 32.91 -3.22
N GLY A 431 6.73 31.78 -3.31
CA GLY A 431 6.33 30.59 -4.07
C GLY A 431 6.81 30.58 -5.52
N ASP A 432 7.59 31.58 -5.95
CA ASP A 432 8.18 31.60 -7.29
C ASP A 432 9.36 30.61 -7.34
N GLU A 433 9.54 29.89 -8.45
CA GLU A 433 10.69 28.99 -8.60
C GLU A 433 12.00 29.79 -8.65
N VAL A 434 13.04 29.28 -7.99
CA VAL A 434 14.38 29.82 -8.13
C VAL A 434 14.93 29.41 -9.49
N GLU A 435 14.86 30.35 -10.43
CA GLU A 435 15.32 30.17 -11.81
C GLU A 435 16.82 29.88 -11.89
N ALA A 436 17.22 29.22 -12.98
CA ALA A 436 18.63 29.09 -13.31
C ALA A 436 19.24 30.47 -13.59
N ASP A 437 20.46 30.71 -13.12
CA ASP A 437 21.14 31.99 -13.30
C ASP A 437 21.97 32.01 -14.60
N LYS A 438 22.46 30.83 -15.03
CA LYS A 438 23.29 30.68 -16.24
C LYS A 438 22.99 29.42 -17.02
N THR A 439 22.97 29.57 -18.35
CA THR A 439 23.01 28.44 -19.30
C THR A 439 24.38 28.39 -19.97
N LEU A 440 25.00 27.21 -19.99
CA LEU A 440 26.32 26.98 -20.58
C LEU A 440 26.32 25.79 -21.54
N HIS A 441 27.04 25.92 -22.65
CA HIS A 441 27.28 24.83 -23.58
C HIS A 441 28.06 23.69 -22.91
N ILE A 442 27.53 22.48 -22.99
CA ILE A 442 28.23 21.24 -22.62
C ILE A 442 28.87 20.66 -23.88
N ALA A 443 30.20 20.76 -23.95
CA ALA A 443 30.97 20.24 -25.07
C ALA A 443 31.73 18.97 -24.71
N GLN A 444 31.58 17.92 -25.52
CA GLN A 444 32.34 16.68 -25.39
C GLN A 444 33.14 16.44 -26.69
N ASN A 445 34.45 16.23 -26.55
CA ASN A 445 35.38 16.10 -27.68
C ASN A 445 35.31 17.26 -28.70
N GLY A 446 35.05 18.48 -28.22
CA GLY A 446 34.97 19.69 -29.05
C GLY A 446 33.62 19.93 -29.72
N THR A 447 32.63 19.06 -29.54
CA THR A 447 31.25 19.24 -30.05
C THR A 447 30.32 19.60 -28.91
N VAL A 448 29.49 20.64 -29.08
CA VAL A 448 28.42 20.97 -28.13
C VAL A 448 27.30 19.95 -28.26
N VAL A 449 27.07 19.17 -27.19
CA VAL A 449 26.11 18.06 -27.16
C VAL A 449 24.85 18.37 -26.35
N ALA A 450 24.92 19.34 -25.43
CA ALA A 450 23.80 19.77 -24.60
C ALA A 450 23.97 21.22 -24.14
N GLU A 451 22.90 21.83 -23.63
CA GLU A 451 22.97 22.97 -22.72
C GLU A 451 22.88 22.48 -21.27
N GLY A 452 23.61 23.14 -20.36
CA GLY A 452 23.50 22.93 -18.93
C GLY A 452 23.04 24.21 -18.24
N ASP A 453 21.95 24.11 -17.48
CA ASP A 453 21.42 25.19 -16.65
C ASP A 453 22.01 25.09 -15.24
N TYR A 454 22.66 26.15 -14.80
CA TYR A 454 23.30 26.28 -13.49
C TYR A 454 22.50 27.25 -12.62
N GLY A 455 22.51 27.00 -11.31
CA GLY A 455 21.83 27.82 -10.33
C GLY A 455 21.76 27.14 -8.98
N PHE A 456 21.03 27.76 -8.05
CA PHE A 456 20.70 27.11 -6.78
C PHE A 456 19.69 26.00 -6.99
N ARG A 457 19.93 24.86 -6.33
CA ARG A 457 19.10 23.66 -6.40
C ARG A 457 19.16 22.88 -5.10
N LEU A 458 18.25 21.93 -4.96
CA LEU A 458 18.23 20.97 -3.86
C LEU A 458 19.03 19.72 -4.23
N THR A 459 19.83 19.24 -3.29
CA THR A 459 20.62 18.01 -3.44
C THR A 459 20.65 17.23 -2.14
N THR A 460 20.98 15.95 -2.22
CA THR A 460 21.23 15.10 -1.06
C THR A 460 22.70 14.74 -0.87
N ALA A 461 23.60 15.21 -1.74
CA ALA A 461 25.03 15.03 -1.55
C ALA A 461 25.52 15.86 -0.35
N PRO A 462 26.37 15.29 0.54
CA PRO A 462 27.15 14.06 0.38
C PRO A 462 26.47 12.75 0.84
N GLY A 463 25.18 12.77 1.16
CA GLY A 463 24.38 11.60 1.54
C GLY A 463 23.89 11.60 3.00
N ASP A 464 24.03 12.72 3.69
CA ASP A 464 23.72 12.89 5.12
C ASP A 464 22.67 13.99 5.37
N GLY A 465 21.88 14.36 4.36
CA GLY A 465 20.90 15.43 4.50
C GLY A 465 20.30 15.95 3.21
N LEU A 466 19.57 17.06 3.32
CA LEU A 466 19.06 17.87 2.23
C LEU A 466 19.74 19.23 2.28
N TYR A 467 20.25 19.69 1.13
CA TYR A 467 21.04 20.89 1.01
C TYR A 467 20.54 21.79 -0.12
N VAL A 468 20.73 23.10 0.07
CA VAL A 468 20.68 24.08 -1.02
C VAL A 468 22.11 24.32 -1.51
N ASN A 469 22.40 23.87 -2.73
CA ASN A 469 23.74 23.97 -3.35
C ASN A 469 23.67 24.79 -4.64
N TYR A 470 24.82 25.28 -5.10
CA TYR A 470 24.96 25.90 -6.41
C TYR A 470 25.64 24.94 -7.39
N GLY A 471 24.96 24.56 -8.45
CA GLY A 471 25.48 23.59 -9.40
C GLY A 471 24.61 23.42 -10.64
N LEU A 472 24.87 22.34 -11.38
CA LEU A 472 24.07 21.95 -12.53
C LEU A 472 22.66 21.52 -12.07
N LYS A 473 21.64 22.26 -12.49
CA LYS A 473 20.23 22.03 -12.18
C LYS A 473 19.58 21.13 -13.24
N ALA A 474 19.88 21.39 -14.51
CA ALA A 474 19.33 20.63 -15.62
C ALA A 474 20.29 20.54 -16.81
N LEU A 475 20.16 19.46 -17.59
CA LEU A 475 20.79 19.25 -18.87
C LEU A 475 19.71 19.14 -19.95
N ASN A 476 19.93 19.78 -21.09
CA ASN A 476 19.08 19.66 -22.27
C ASN A 476 19.91 19.13 -23.44
N ILE A 477 19.81 17.82 -23.73
CA ILE A 477 20.60 17.16 -24.78
C ILE A 477 20.05 17.54 -26.15
N HIS A 478 20.92 18.06 -27.01
CA HIS A 478 20.55 18.48 -28.35
C HIS A 478 20.13 17.29 -29.24
N GLY A 479 19.09 17.49 -30.04
CA GLY A 479 18.64 16.50 -31.02
C GLY A 479 19.77 16.06 -31.96
N GLY A 480 19.91 14.75 -32.12
CA GLY A 480 20.97 14.14 -32.94
C GLY A 480 22.37 14.15 -32.30
N GLN A 481 22.52 14.69 -31.09
CA GLN A 481 23.74 14.58 -30.29
C GLN A 481 23.64 13.42 -29.29
N LYS A 482 24.78 13.08 -28.71
CA LYS A 482 24.91 12.06 -27.67
C LYS A 482 25.74 12.61 -26.51
N LEU A 483 25.14 12.74 -25.34
CA LEU A 483 25.83 13.10 -24.10
C LEU A 483 26.34 11.83 -23.43
N THR A 484 27.63 11.77 -23.08
CA THR A 484 28.23 10.63 -22.38
C THR A 484 28.51 10.97 -20.91
N LEU A 485 28.00 10.17 -19.99
CA LEU A 485 28.35 10.22 -18.57
C LEU A 485 29.37 9.13 -18.24
N ALA A 486 30.36 9.48 -17.43
CA ALA A 486 31.44 8.61 -16.99
C ALA A 486 31.96 9.11 -15.63
N GLU A 487 32.18 8.21 -14.68
CA GLU A 487 32.67 8.58 -13.36
C GLU A 487 34.03 9.32 -13.41
N HIS A 488 34.25 10.26 -12.49
CA HIS A 488 35.58 10.82 -12.30
C HIS A 488 36.49 9.82 -11.58
N GLY A 489 37.56 9.35 -12.22
CA GLY A 489 38.72 8.77 -11.54
C GLY A 489 38.46 7.74 -10.42
N GLY A 490 37.51 6.81 -10.59
CA GLY A 490 37.20 5.79 -9.58
C GLY A 490 36.20 6.21 -8.49
N ALA A 491 35.51 7.34 -8.68
CA ALA A 491 34.36 7.78 -7.91
C ALA A 491 33.26 6.70 -7.81
N TYR A 492 32.48 6.74 -6.73
CA TYR A 492 31.39 5.79 -6.45
C TYR A 492 30.33 6.43 -5.53
N GLY A 493 29.13 5.84 -5.49
CA GLY A 493 28.03 6.36 -4.67
C GLY A 493 27.60 7.75 -5.15
N ALA A 494 27.29 8.66 -4.21
CA ALA A 494 26.83 10.02 -4.53
C ALA A 494 27.77 10.75 -5.50
N THR A 495 29.09 10.57 -5.40
CA THR A 495 30.07 11.23 -6.29
C THR A 495 30.08 10.73 -7.75
N ALA A 496 29.32 9.67 -8.06
CA ALA A 496 29.13 9.17 -9.42
C ALA A 496 27.63 9.16 -9.79
N ASP A 497 26.82 9.95 -9.10
CA ASP A 497 25.40 10.13 -9.36
C ASP A 497 25.15 11.32 -10.28
N MET A 498 24.07 11.27 -11.05
CA MET A 498 23.49 12.44 -11.71
C MET A 498 22.11 12.70 -11.10
N SER A 499 22.07 13.70 -10.24
CA SER A 499 20.86 14.19 -9.58
C SER A 499 20.22 15.38 -10.29
N ALA A 500 20.95 16.04 -11.21
CA ALA A 500 20.38 17.06 -12.09
C ALA A 500 19.33 16.45 -13.05
N LYS A 501 18.32 17.23 -13.43
CA LYS A 501 17.32 16.79 -14.41
C LYS A 501 17.96 16.65 -15.79
N ILE A 502 17.73 15.53 -16.48
CA ILE A 502 18.15 15.32 -17.86
C ILE A 502 16.92 15.39 -18.77
N GLY A 503 16.95 16.32 -19.72
CA GLY A 503 15.94 16.51 -20.76
C GLY A 503 16.53 16.59 -22.17
N GLY A 504 15.66 16.88 -23.13
CA GLY A 504 16.03 17.08 -24.54
C GLY A 504 15.80 15.89 -25.45
N GLU A 505 16.13 16.06 -26.72
CA GLU A 505 15.82 15.09 -27.80
C GLU A 505 17.01 14.15 -28.12
N GLY A 506 18.20 14.44 -27.58
CA GLY A 506 19.41 13.70 -27.86
C GLY A 506 19.58 12.42 -27.03
N ASP A 507 20.56 11.61 -27.41
CA ASP A 507 20.87 10.33 -26.78
C ASP A 507 21.71 10.51 -25.50
N LEU A 508 21.50 9.63 -24.52
CA LEU A 508 22.34 9.49 -23.33
C LEU A 508 23.24 8.25 -23.48
N ALA A 509 24.50 8.35 -23.07
CA ALA A 509 25.42 7.22 -23.01
C ALA A 509 26.09 7.12 -21.65
N ILE A 510 26.24 5.90 -21.15
CA ILE A 510 26.98 5.58 -19.93
C ILE A 510 28.23 4.80 -20.34
N ASN A 511 29.40 5.36 -20.04
CA ASN A 511 30.68 4.76 -20.38
C ASN A 511 31.63 4.86 -19.20
N THR A 512 31.48 3.92 -18.27
CA THR A 512 32.05 4.04 -16.93
C THR A 512 32.79 2.77 -16.56
N VAL A 513 33.85 2.85 -15.75
CA VAL A 513 34.62 1.67 -15.33
C VAL A 513 33.87 0.88 -14.26
N ARG A 514 33.09 1.58 -13.41
CA ARG A 514 32.33 0.97 -12.31
C ARG A 514 30.85 1.23 -12.46
N GLN A 515 30.36 2.35 -11.95
CA GLN A 515 28.94 2.64 -11.84
C GLN A 515 28.70 4.14 -11.96
N VAL A 516 27.66 4.50 -12.71
CA VAL A 516 26.98 5.79 -12.66
C VAL A 516 25.55 5.55 -12.23
N SER A 517 25.02 6.37 -11.33
CA SER A 517 23.60 6.36 -10.99
C SER A 517 22.86 7.57 -11.57
N LEU A 518 21.57 7.37 -11.86
CA LEU A 518 20.63 8.44 -12.17
C LEU A 518 19.59 8.46 -11.05
N SER A 519 19.51 9.56 -10.32
CA SER A 519 18.66 9.66 -9.12
C SER A 519 17.50 10.64 -9.28
N ASN A 520 17.40 11.34 -10.41
CA ASN A 520 16.30 12.25 -10.67
C ASN A 520 15.16 11.57 -11.45
N GLY A 521 14.03 11.35 -10.77
CA GLY A 521 12.84 10.76 -11.40
C GLY A 521 12.10 11.70 -12.36
N GLN A 522 12.49 12.98 -12.42
CA GLN A 522 11.90 13.98 -13.31
C GLN A 522 12.60 14.05 -14.68
N ASN A 523 13.52 13.13 -14.99
CA ASN A 523 14.15 13.07 -16.30
C ASN A 523 13.08 12.90 -17.40
N ASP A 524 13.24 13.62 -18.51
CA ASP A 524 12.24 13.66 -19.59
C ASP A 524 12.84 13.59 -21.00
N TYR A 525 14.15 13.33 -21.11
CA TYR A 525 14.83 13.17 -22.40
C TYR A 525 14.23 12.05 -23.25
N GLN A 526 14.18 12.25 -24.56
CA GLN A 526 13.45 11.39 -25.50
C GLN A 526 14.36 10.50 -26.38
N GLY A 527 15.67 10.70 -26.28
CA GLY A 527 16.66 9.92 -27.04
C GLY A 527 16.81 8.47 -26.56
N ALA A 528 17.79 7.77 -27.13
CA ALA A 528 18.17 6.43 -26.69
C ALA A 528 19.18 6.50 -25.54
N THR A 529 19.12 5.51 -24.65
CA THR A 529 20.07 5.32 -23.56
C THR A 529 20.99 4.16 -23.88
N TYR A 530 22.29 4.44 -24.05
CA TYR A 530 23.31 3.45 -24.36
C TYR A 530 24.18 3.16 -23.12
N VAL A 531 24.08 1.97 -22.55
CA VAL A 531 25.04 1.53 -21.53
C VAL A 531 26.16 0.77 -22.22
N GLN A 532 27.27 1.47 -22.44
CA GLN A 532 28.38 1.00 -23.27
C GLN A 532 29.42 0.23 -22.46
N MET A 533 29.64 0.63 -21.21
CA MET A 533 30.59 0.00 -20.29
C MET A 533 30.18 0.27 -18.85
N GLY A 534 30.45 -0.68 -17.96
CA GLY A 534 30.19 -0.57 -16.52
C GLY A 534 28.71 -0.76 -16.18
N THR A 535 28.28 -0.14 -15.09
CA THR A 535 26.90 -0.22 -14.58
C THR A 535 26.20 1.12 -14.65
N LEU A 536 25.00 1.15 -15.23
CA LEU A 536 24.01 2.20 -15.00
C LEU A 536 23.07 1.74 -13.88
N ARG A 537 22.98 2.49 -12.79
CA ARG A 537 22.01 2.25 -11.72
C ARG A 537 20.89 3.29 -11.77
N THR A 538 19.63 2.89 -11.60
CA THR A 538 18.51 3.82 -11.47
C THR A 538 18.06 3.90 -10.01
N ASP A 539 18.15 5.09 -9.42
CA ASP A 539 17.87 5.33 -7.99
C ASP A 539 16.55 6.09 -7.77
N ALA A 540 15.75 6.27 -8.83
CA ALA A 540 14.41 6.82 -8.79
C ALA A 540 13.54 6.22 -9.90
N ASP A 541 12.23 6.13 -9.64
CA ASP A 541 11.26 5.79 -10.68
C ASP A 541 11.32 6.83 -11.81
N GLY A 542 11.30 6.37 -13.06
CA GLY A 542 11.37 7.25 -14.23
C GLY A 542 12.76 7.88 -14.49
N ALA A 543 13.81 7.45 -13.79
CA ALA A 543 15.17 7.95 -14.00
C ALA A 543 15.68 7.80 -15.46
N LEU A 544 15.15 6.87 -16.25
CA LEU A 544 15.44 6.75 -17.69
C LEU A 544 14.65 7.73 -18.58
N GLY A 545 13.82 8.60 -18.02
CA GLY A 545 12.98 9.53 -18.76
C GLY A 545 12.13 8.87 -19.85
N ASN A 546 11.94 9.57 -20.97
CA ASN A 546 11.16 9.10 -22.12
C ASN A 546 12.03 8.30 -23.10
N THR A 547 12.91 7.43 -22.59
CA THR A 547 13.91 6.69 -23.40
C THR A 547 13.25 5.90 -24.54
N ARG A 548 13.59 6.24 -25.79
CA ARG A 548 13.08 5.55 -26.99
C ARG A 548 13.69 4.15 -27.22
N GLU A 549 14.88 3.92 -26.71
CA GLU A 549 15.57 2.63 -26.75
C GLU A 549 16.55 2.53 -25.59
N LEU A 550 16.46 1.48 -24.78
CA LEU A 550 17.50 1.09 -23.84
C LEU A 550 18.40 0.05 -24.50
N ASN A 551 19.66 0.42 -24.73
CA ASN A 551 20.66 -0.41 -25.40
C ASN A 551 21.81 -0.75 -24.45
N ILE A 552 21.99 -2.03 -24.14
CA ILE A 552 23.01 -2.50 -23.19
C ILE A 552 24.05 -3.32 -23.95
N SER A 553 25.31 -2.85 -23.91
CA SER A 553 26.43 -3.49 -24.59
C SER A 553 26.94 -4.71 -23.85
N ASN A 554 27.75 -5.53 -24.52
CA ASN A 554 28.46 -6.66 -23.91
C ASN A 554 29.19 -6.23 -22.61
N ALA A 555 29.04 -7.03 -21.55
CA ALA A 555 29.61 -6.82 -20.22
C ALA A 555 29.11 -5.55 -19.47
N ALA A 556 28.17 -4.79 -20.04
CA ALA A 556 27.53 -3.68 -19.37
C ALA A 556 26.28 -4.14 -18.59
N ILE A 557 25.94 -3.40 -17.55
CA ILE A 557 24.89 -3.74 -16.60
C ILE A 557 23.92 -2.57 -16.45
N VAL A 558 22.63 -2.86 -16.46
CA VAL A 558 21.60 -1.97 -15.91
C VAL A 558 21.12 -2.55 -14.58
N ASP A 559 21.23 -1.77 -13.52
CA ASP A 559 20.78 -2.11 -12.18
C ASP A 559 19.56 -1.26 -11.82
N LEU A 560 18.37 -1.87 -11.81
CA LEU A 560 17.13 -1.14 -11.53
C LEU A 560 17.03 -0.72 -10.06
N ASN A 561 17.81 -1.34 -9.16
CA ASN A 561 17.88 -1.00 -7.75
C ASN A 561 16.50 -0.84 -7.06
N GLY A 562 15.51 -1.64 -7.45
CA GLY A 562 14.15 -1.55 -6.89
C GLY A 562 13.25 -0.51 -7.55
N SER A 563 13.75 0.34 -8.45
CA SER A 563 12.96 1.37 -9.13
C SER A 563 12.24 0.86 -10.38
N THR A 564 11.24 1.64 -10.80
CA THR A 564 10.38 1.40 -11.96
C THR A 564 10.80 2.27 -13.14
N GLN A 565 11.11 1.64 -14.26
CA GLN A 565 11.53 2.29 -15.49
C GLN A 565 10.60 1.93 -16.65
N THR A 566 10.43 2.88 -17.57
CA THR A 566 9.68 2.66 -18.83
C THR A 566 10.57 3.02 -20.00
N VAL A 567 10.59 2.16 -21.01
CA VAL A 567 11.33 2.36 -22.25
C VAL A 567 10.45 1.96 -23.43
N GLU A 568 10.67 2.58 -24.59
CA GLU A 568 9.95 2.18 -25.78
C GLU A 568 10.49 0.84 -26.31
N THR A 569 11.76 0.76 -26.66
CA THR A 569 12.41 -0.47 -27.17
C THR A 569 13.51 -0.95 -26.22
N PHE A 570 13.72 -2.26 -26.13
CA PHE A 570 14.82 -2.84 -25.35
C PHE A 570 15.79 -3.65 -26.23
N THR A 571 17.09 -3.38 -26.10
CA THR A 571 18.17 -4.10 -26.80
C THR A 571 19.26 -4.49 -25.79
N GLY A 572 19.25 -5.73 -25.31
CA GLY A 572 20.34 -6.30 -24.51
C GLY A 572 21.25 -7.18 -25.38
N GLN A 573 22.53 -6.81 -25.54
CA GLN A 573 23.50 -7.62 -26.27
C GLN A 573 23.93 -8.85 -25.48
N MET A 574 24.47 -9.87 -26.17
CA MET A 574 25.06 -11.04 -25.52
C MET A 574 26.09 -10.61 -24.46
N GLY A 575 25.96 -11.15 -23.24
CA GLY A 575 26.83 -10.83 -22.12
C GLY A 575 26.53 -9.52 -21.40
N SER A 576 25.47 -8.79 -21.77
CA SER A 576 24.90 -7.72 -20.94
C SER A 576 24.10 -8.29 -19.77
N THR A 577 23.76 -7.46 -18.77
CA THR A 577 22.92 -7.86 -17.64
C THR A 577 21.89 -6.80 -17.28
N VAL A 578 20.67 -7.23 -16.94
CA VAL A 578 19.68 -6.42 -16.22
C VAL A 578 19.44 -7.03 -14.83
N LEU A 579 19.74 -6.26 -13.78
CA LEU A 579 19.47 -6.60 -12.39
C LEU A 579 18.16 -5.92 -11.97
N PHE A 580 17.10 -6.69 -11.69
CA PHE A 580 15.80 -6.10 -11.31
C PHE A 580 15.75 -5.67 -9.84
N LYS A 581 16.24 -6.51 -8.91
CA LYS A 581 16.23 -6.24 -7.46
C LYS A 581 14.88 -5.72 -6.92
N GLU A 582 13.80 -6.41 -7.29
CA GLU A 582 12.41 -6.04 -6.99
C GLU A 582 11.87 -4.81 -7.74
N GLY A 583 12.67 -4.20 -8.62
CA GLY A 583 12.25 -3.11 -9.50
C GLY A 583 11.47 -3.59 -10.73
N ALA A 584 11.04 -2.63 -11.55
CA ALA A 584 10.19 -2.91 -12.70
C ALA A 584 10.76 -2.31 -14.00
N LEU A 585 10.73 -3.08 -15.09
CA LEU A 585 11.01 -2.59 -16.44
C LEU A 585 9.79 -2.76 -17.33
N THR A 586 9.27 -1.66 -17.85
CA THR A 586 8.18 -1.64 -18.82
C THR A 586 8.73 -1.38 -20.22
N VAL A 587 8.40 -2.24 -21.19
CA VAL A 587 8.85 -2.19 -22.58
C VAL A 587 7.65 -2.05 -23.52
N ASN A 588 7.52 -0.91 -24.20
CA ASN A 588 6.31 -0.56 -24.95
C ASN A 588 6.24 -1.08 -26.39
N LYS A 589 7.38 -1.34 -27.02
CA LYS A 589 7.50 -1.69 -28.44
C LYS A 589 8.36 -2.94 -28.68
N GLY A 590 8.61 -3.73 -27.63
CA GLY A 590 9.38 -4.97 -27.69
C GLY A 590 10.88 -4.73 -27.88
N GLY A 591 11.54 -5.64 -28.59
CA GLY A 591 12.98 -5.60 -28.86
C GLY A 591 13.63 -6.97 -28.70
N ILE A 592 14.89 -6.99 -28.25
CA ILE A 592 15.68 -8.21 -28.10
C ILE A 592 16.50 -8.20 -26.81
N SER A 593 16.52 -9.32 -26.12
CA SER A 593 17.30 -9.57 -24.90
C SER A 593 18.18 -10.80 -25.10
N GLN A 594 19.44 -10.60 -25.47
CA GLN A 594 20.46 -11.66 -25.56
C GLN A 594 21.35 -11.74 -24.30
N GLY A 595 21.18 -10.80 -23.37
CA GLY A 595 21.87 -10.75 -22.09
C GLY A 595 21.16 -11.52 -20.98
N GLU A 596 21.75 -11.48 -19.79
CA GLU A 596 21.18 -12.07 -18.57
C GLU A 596 20.15 -11.13 -17.94
N LEU A 597 18.95 -11.64 -17.66
CA LEU A 597 17.97 -11.05 -16.76
C LEU A 597 18.09 -11.75 -15.40
N THR A 598 18.05 -11.00 -14.29
CA THR A 598 18.12 -11.61 -12.94
C THR A 598 17.45 -10.78 -11.85
N GLY A 599 16.99 -11.46 -10.79
CA GLY A 599 16.30 -10.86 -9.64
C GLY A 599 14.78 -11.02 -9.71
N GLY A 600 14.11 -10.68 -8.60
CA GLY A 600 12.66 -10.48 -8.52
C GLY A 600 12.26 -9.08 -8.98
N GLY A 601 10.97 -8.78 -8.99
CA GLY A 601 10.39 -7.56 -9.56
C GLY A 601 9.44 -7.83 -10.72
N ASN A 602 9.36 -6.91 -11.68
CA ASN A 602 8.42 -7.00 -12.80
C ASN A 602 9.05 -6.68 -14.17
N LEU A 603 8.77 -7.52 -15.17
CA LEU A 603 8.97 -7.19 -16.59
C LEU A 603 7.61 -7.06 -17.26
N ASN A 604 7.24 -5.84 -17.66
CA ASN A 604 5.98 -5.56 -18.31
C ASN A 604 6.21 -5.34 -19.81
N VAL A 605 5.65 -6.20 -20.67
CA VAL A 605 5.69 -6.01 -22.12
C VAL A 605 4.30 -5.58 -22.57
N THR A 606 4.18 -4.32 -22.99
CA THR A 606 2.88 -3.70 -23.28
C THR A 606 2.55 -3.65 -24.77
N GLY A 607 3.57 -3.77 -25.63
CA GLY A 607 3.42 -3.89 -27.07
C GLY A 607 4.68 -4.38 -27.79
N GLY A 608 4.52 -4.74 -29.07
CA GLY A 608 5.60 -5.27 -29.90
C GLY A 608 6.04 -6.69 -29.49
N THR A 609 7.05 -7.21 -30.19
CA THR A 609 7.65 -8.53 -29.87
C THR A 609 8.96 -8.31 -29.12
N LEU A 610 9.05 -8.82 -27.89
CA LEU A 610 10.31 -8.94 -27.15
C LEU A 610 10.85 -10.36 -27.29
N ALA A 611 11.93 -10.53 -28.06
CA ALA A 611 12.66 -11.79 -28.13
C ALA A 611 13.62 -11.90 -26.95
N ILE A 612 13.51 -12.97 -26.15
CA ILE A 612 14.43 -13.29 -25.06
C ILE A 612 15.20 -14.54 -25.46
N GLU A 613 16.49 -14.34 -25.67
CA GLU A 613 17.42 -15.34 -26.18
C GLU A 613 18.36 -15.79 -25.05
N GLY A 614 18.40 -17.10 -24.82
CA GLY A 614 19.26 -17.73 -23.82
C GLY A 614 18.61 -17.97 -22.46
N LEU A 615 19.45 -18.44 -21.53
CA LEU A 615 19.06 -18.91 -20.20
C LEU A 615 19.12 -17.77 -19.17
N ASN A 616 18.05 -17.59 -18.39
CA ASN A 616 17.99 -16.64 -17.28
C ASN A 616 17.68 -17.36 -15.95
N ALA A 617 18.58 -18.25 -15.52
CA ALA A 617 18.35 -19.16 -14.39
C ALA A 617 18.05 -18.46 -13.04
N ARG A 618 18.52 -17.21 -12.88
CA ARG A 618 18.37 -16.40 -11.67
C ARG A 618 17.28 -15.33 -11.79
N TYR A 619 16.48 -15.38 -12.84
CA TYR A 619 15.33 -14.49 -13.02
C TYR A 619 14.10 -15.09 -12.35
N ASN A 620 13.46 -14.31 -11.48
CA ASN A 620 12.26 -14.72 -10.75
C ASN A 620 11.18 -13.62 -10.69
N ALA A 621 11.36 -12.54 -11.46
CA ALA A 621 10.38 -11.47 -11.59
C ALA A 621 9.11 -11.92 -12.33
N LEU A 622 7.98 -11.29 -12.02
CA LEU A 622 6.71 -11.47 -12.73
C LEU A 622 6.85 -10.88 -14.14
N THR A 623 6.57 -11.70 -15.16
CA THR A 623 6.47 -11.21 -16.54
C THR A 623 5.01 -11.02 -16.93
N SER A 624 4.62 -9.79 -17.24
CA SER A 624 3.29 -9.43 -17.70
C SER A 624 3.30 -9.14 -19.21
N ILE A 625 2.44 -9.83 -19.97
CA ILE A 625 2.33 -9.71 -21.42
C ILE A 625 0.95 -9.17 -21.75
N SER A 626 0.87 -7.93 -22.24
CA SER A 626 -0.39 -7.26 -22.57
C SER A 626 -1.02 -7.78 -23.87
N PRO A 627 -2.33 -7.55 -24.13
CA PRO A 627 -3.04 -8.10 -25.29
C PRO A 627 -2.42 -7.87 -26.68
N ASN A 628 -1.64 -6.80 -26.86
CA ASN A 628 -1.00 -6.46 -28.14
C ASN A 628 0.53 -6.68 -28.13
N ALA A 629 1.02 -7.45 -27.16
CA ALA A 629 2.43 -7.76 -26.97
C ALA A 629 2.72 -9.24 -27.24
N GLU A 630 3.95 -9.51 -27.65
CA GLU A 630 4.52 -10.85 -27.75
C GLU A 630 5.81 -10.94 -26.94
N VAL A 631 5.98 -12.03 -26.20
CA VAL A 631 7.29 -12.46 -25.69
C VAL A 631 7.67 -13.75 -26.39
N SER A 632 8.80 -13.76 -27.09
CA SER A 632 9.32 -14.93 -27.80
C SER A 632 10.54 -15.50 -27.09
N LEU A 633 10.52 -16.78 -26.75
CA LEU A 633 11.59 -17.48 -26.06
C LEU A 633 12.25 -18.51 -26.99
N ASP A 634 13.58 -18.56 -26.99
CA ASP A 634 14.37 -19.64 -27.61
C ASP A 634 14.89 -20.67 -26.57
N ASN A 635 14.57 -20.46 -25.30
CA ASN A 635 14.99 -21.28 -24.18
C ASN A 635 13.85 -21.41 -23.15
N THR A 636 13.62 -22.61 -22.62
CA THR A 636 12.57 -22.85 -21.62
C THR A 636 12.77 -22.11 -20.31
N GLN A 637 14.00 -21.70 -20.01
CA GLN A 637 14.35 -20.90 -18.83
C GLN A 637 14.68 -19.45 -19.21
N GLY A 638 14.23 -18.98 -20.38
CA GLY A 638 14.38 -17.58 -20.79
C GLY A 638 13.69 -16.60 -19.84
N LEU A 639 12.60 -17.01 -19.21
CA LEU A 639 11.94 -16.27 -18.11
C LEU A 639 12.19 -16.93 -16.73
N GLY A 640 13.30 -17.67 -16.59
CA GLY A 640 13.74 -18.25 -15.33
C GLY A 640 12.66 -19.05 -14.57
N ARG A 641 12.33 -18.59 -13.37
CA ARG A 641 11.32 -19.19 -12.47
C ARG A 641 10.16 -18.26 -12.13
N GLY A 642 10.13 -17.06 -12.71
CA GLY A 642 9.10 -16.06 -12.45
C GLY A 642 7.72 -16.50 -12.95
N ASN A 643 6.65 -15.96 -12.36
CA ASN A 643 5.31 -16.18 -12.89
C ASN A 643 5.11 -15.44 -14.22
N ILE A 644 4.20 -15.91 -15.05
CA ILE A 644 3.81 -15.27 -16.31
C ILE A 644 2.33 -14.92 -16.26
N ALA A 645 2.02 -13.62 -16.31
CA ALA A 645 0.67 -13.11 -16.53
C ALA A 645 0.51 -12.81 -18.03
N ASN A 646 -0.08 -13.74 -18.77
CA ASN A 646 -0.17 -13.69 -20.22
C ASN A 646 -1.59 -13.35 -20.68
N ASP A 647 -1.81 -12.11 -21.10
CA ASP A 647 -3.01 -11.68 -21.84
C ASP A 647 -2.72 -11.43 -23.33
N GLY A 648 -1.45 -11.45 -23.74
CA GLY A 648 -0.97 -11.35 -25.13
C GLY A 648 -0.55 -12.68 -25.72
N LEU A 649 0.64 -12.71 -26.34
CA LEU A 649 1.24 -13.90 -26.95
C LEU A 649 2.56 -14.28 -26.28
N LEU A 650 2.66 -15.51 -25.77
CA LEU A 650 3.92 -16.14 -25.39
C LEU A 650 4.31 -17.16 -26.45
N THR A 651 5.41 -16.93 -27.16
CA THR A 651 5.89 -17.82 -28.23
C THR A 651 7.10 -18.62 -27.75
N LEU A 652 7.02 -19.95 -27.79
CA LEU A 652 8.13 -20.88 -27.63
C LEU A 652 8.61 -21.26 -29.03
N LYS A 653 9.79 -20.80 -29.43
CA LYS A 653 10.33 -20.93 -30.79
C LYS A 653 11.61 -21.76 -30.80
N ASN A 654 11.56 -22.95 -31.38
CA ASN A 654 12.71 -23.86 -31.46
C ASN A 654 13.29 -24.22 -30.07
N VAL A 655 12.40 -24.46 -29.10
CA VAL A 655 12.76 -24.69 -27.70
C VAL A 655 12.60 -26.16 -27.33
N THR A 656 13.49 -26.71 -26.50
CA THR A 656 13.32 -28.04 -25.91
C THR A 656 13.52 -28.04 -24.40
N GLY A 657 12.75 -28.85 -23.67
CA GLY A 657 12.88 -29.05 -22.22
C GLY A 657 11.66 -28.66 -21.40
N GLU A 658 11.84 -28.33 -20.13
CA GLU A 658 10.75 -28.05 -19.18
C GLU A 658 10.51 -26.55 -18.99
N LEU A 659 9.29 -26.09 -19.27
CA LEU A 659 8.80 -24.78 -18.86
C LEU A 659 8.13 -24.90 -17.49
N ARG A 660 8.82 -24.46 -16.43
CA ARG A 660 8.33 -24.57 -15.04
C ARG A 660 7.57 -23.34 -14.55
N ASN A 661 7.49 -22.29 -15.34
CA ASN A 661 6.81 -21.05 -14.98
C ASN A 661 5.31 -21.32 -14.82
N SER A 662 4.70 -20.74 -13.78
CA SER A 662 3.24 -20.68 -13.65
C SER A 662 2.67 -19.61 -14.57
N ILE A 663 1.68 -19.99 -15.37
CA ILE A 663 1.02 -19.12 -16.36
C ILE A 663 -0.40 -18.81 -15.88
N SER A 664 -0.81 -17.57 -16.06
CA SER A 664 -2.17 -17.08 -15.82
C SER A 664 -2.61 -16.13 -16.94
N GLY A 665 -3.89 -15.77 -16.97
CA GLY A 665 -4.43 -14.82 -17.95
C GLY A 665 -5.20 -15.50 -19.09
N LYS A 666 -5.52 -14.72 -20.12
CA LYS A 666 -6.42 -15.09 -21.23
C LYS A 666 -5.72 -15.15 -22.60
N GLY A 667 -4.41 -14.94 -22.64
CA GLY A 667 -3.62 -14.86 -23.85
C GLY A 667 -3.38 -16.22 -24.53
N ILE A 668 -2.45 -16.22 -25.48
CA ILE A 668 -2.05 -17.39 -26.26
C ILE A 668 -0.64 -17.81 -25.85
N VAL A 669 -0.42 -19.12 -25.71
CA VAL A 669 0.91 -19.74 -25.62
C VAL A 669 1.12 -20.59 -26.87
N SER A 670 2.12 -20.27 -27.69
CA SER A 670 2.36 -20.93 -28.98
C SER A 670 3.68 -21.69 -29.01
N ALA A 671 3.64 -22.99 -29.29
CA ALA A 671 4.81 -23.83 -29.55
C ALA A 671 5.04 -23.94 -31.06
N THR A 672 6.13 -23.35 -31.54
CA THR A 672 6.44 -23.24 -32.98
C THR A 672 7.87 -23.64 -33.30
N ALA A 673 8.16 -23.80 -34.60
CA ALA A 673 9.50 -24.04 -35.13
C ALA A 673 10.24 -25.23 -34.48
N ARG A 674 9.60 -26.41 -34.44
CA ARG A 674 10.18 -27.66 -33.89
C ARG A 674 10.39 -27.63 -32.37
N THR A 675 9.54 -26.90 -31.66
CA THR A 675 9.55 -26.87 -30.20
C THR A 675 9.10 -28.22 -29.63
N ASP A 676 9.70 -28.67 -28.54
CA ASP A 676 9.31 -29.86 -27.77
C ASP A 676 9.43 -29.55 -26.27
N VAL A 677 8.32 -29.11 -25.67
CA VAL A 677 8.32 -28.57 -24.31
C VAL A 677 7.37 -29.32 -23.40
N GLU A 678 7.85 -29.65 -22.20
CA GLU A 678 7.01 -30.08 -21.08
C GLU A 678 6.55 -28.88 -20.27
N LEU A 679 5.24 -28.70 -20.11
CA LEU A 679 4.66 -27.71 -19.20
C LEU A 679 4.57 -28.33 -17.81
N ASP A 680 5.40 -27.87 -16.88
CA ASP A 680 5.47 -28.40 -15.51
C ASP A 680 4.87 -27.43 -14.47
N GLY A 681 4.70 -26.15 -14.85
CA GLY A 681 4.12 -25.11 -14.00
C GLY A 681 2.67 -25.36 -13.58
N ASP A 682 2.25 -24.74 -12.46
CA ASP A 682 0.84 -24.66 -12.08
C ASP A 682 0.16 -23.55 -12.87
N ASN A 683 -0.61 -23.95 -13.88
CA ASN A 683 -1.32 -23.07 -14.80
C ASN A 683 -2.83 -23.07 -14.50
N SER A 684 -3.26 -23.45 -13.29
CA SER A 684 -4.68 -23.51 -12.89
C SER A 684 -5.45 -22.19 -13.07
N ARG A 685 -4.76 -21.06 -13.23
CA ARG A 685 -5.33 -19.73 -13.48
C ARG A 685 -5.23 -19.28 -14.94
N PHE A 686 -4.75 -20.12 -15.84
CA PHE A 686 -4.70 -19.84 -17.26
C PHE A 686 -5.98 -20.33 -17.94
N VAL A 687 -6.71 -19.40 -18.56
CA VAL A 687 -8.01 -19.63 -19.22
C VAL A 687 -7.94 -19.27 -20.71
N GLY A 688 -6.72 -19.17 -21.25
CA GLY A 688 -6.45 -18.74 -22.62
C GLY A 688 -6.42 -19.89 -23.63
N GLN A 689 -5.38 -19.90 -24.47
CA GLN A 689 -5.22 -20.90 -25.53
C GLN A 689 -3.77 -21.38 -25.67
N PHE A 690 -3.58 -22.68 -25.82
CA PHE A 690 -2.33 -23.28 -26.28
C PHE A 690 -2.41 -23.60 -27.77
N ASN A 691 -1.41 -23.17 -28.53
CA ASN A 691 -1.24 -23.48 -29.95
C ASN A 691 -0.01 -24.35 -30.15
N ILE A 692 -0.15 -25.48 -30.84
CA ILE A 692 0.95 -26.40 -31.18
C ILE A 692 1.03 -26.47 -32.69
N ASP A 693 2.08 -25.89 -33.27
CA ASP A 693 2.28 -25.90 -34.71
C ASP A 693 2.75 -27.26 -35.21
N THR A 694 2.55 -27.51 -36.50
CA THR A 694 3.05 -28.71 -37.16
C THR A 694 4.56 -28.87 -36.96
N GLY A 695 4.96 -30.05 -36.50
CA GLY A 695 6.36 -30.37 -36.19
C GLY A 695 6.83 -29.94 -34.80
N SER A 696 5.97 -29.29 -34.00
CA SER A 696 6.20 -29.01 -32.58
C SER A 696 5.40 -29.96 -31.69
N ALA A 697 5.79 -30.06 -30.42
CA ALA A 697 5.18 -30.88 -29.39
C ALA A 697 5.04 -30.11 -28.06
N LEU A 698 3.94 -30.37 -27.36
CA LEU A 698 3.77 -30.02 -25.94
C LEU A 698 3.45 -31.27 -25.14
N SER A 699 4.06 -31.39 -23.97
CA SER A 699 3.84 -32.49 -23.02
C SER A 699 3.33 -31.97 -21.69
N VAL A 700 2.40 -32.69 -21.06
CA VAL A 700 1.88 -32.39 -19.71
C VAL A 700 1.76 -33.64 -18.88
N ASN A 701 1.91 -33.52 -17.56
CA ASN A 701 1.80 -34.65 -16.63
C ASN A 701 0.68 -34.47 -15.57
N GLU A 702 0.27 -33.23 -15.33
CA GLU A 702 -0.80 -32.84 -14.40
C GLU A 702 -1.88 -31.94 -15.05
N GLN A 703 -3.13 -32.00 -14.56
CA GLN A 703 -4.25 -31.27 -15.17
C GLN A 703 -4.01 -29.77 -15.08
N LYS A 704 -3.44 -29.35 -13.96
CA LYS A 704 -3.07 -27.96 -13.69
C LYS A 704 -2.08 -27.42 -14.72
N ASN A 705 -1.32 -28.25 -15.44
CA ASN A 705 -0.37 -27.77 -16.45
C ASN A 705 -1.07 -27.18 -17.68
N LEU A 706 -2.31 -27.61 -17.98
CA LEU A 706 -3.13 -26.99 -19.02
C LEU A 706 -4.08 -25.93 -18.46
N GLY A 707 -4.35 -25.95 -17.16
CA GLY A 707 -5.34 -25.08 -16.54
C GLY A 707 -6.71 -25.27 -17.16
N ASP A 708 -7.36 -24.13 -17.44
CA ASP A 708 -8.66 -24.05 -18.08
C ASP A 708 -8.57 -23.59 -19.55
N ALA A 709 -7.40 -23.71 -20.17
CA ALA A 709 -7.16 -23.25 -21.53
C ALA A 709 -7.68 -24.20 -22.61
N SER A 710 -8.08 -23.63 -23.75
CA SER A 710 -8.31 -24.38 -24.98
C SER A 710 -6.98 -24.80 -25.64
N VAL A 711 -6.98 -25.89 -26.39
CA VAL A 711 -5.79 -26.36 -27.13
C VAL A 711 -6.11 -26.48 -28.62
N ILE A 712 -5.34 -25.78 -29.46
CA ILE A 712 -5.28 -25.99 -30.90
C ILE A 712 -4.01 -26.77 -31.22
N ASN A 713 -4.16 -28.05 -31.47
CA ASN A 713 -3.09 -28.98 -31.76
C ASN A 713 -3.00 -29.27 -33.26
N ASN A 714 -1.99 -28.73 -33.94
CA ASN A 714 -1.60 -29.10 -35.31
C ASN A 714 -0.26 -29.86 -35.36
N GLY A 715 0.34 -30.12 -34.20
CA GLY A 715 1.57 -30.88 -34.01
C GLY A 715 1.31 -32.14 -33.18
N LEU A 716 1.97 -32.25 -32.02
CA LEU A 716 1.79 -33.35 -31.08
C LEU A 716 1.46 -32.84 -29.68
N LEU A 717 0.38 -33.34 -29.09
CA LEU A 717 0.09 -33.16 -27.66
C LEU A 717 0.29 -34.48 -26.93
N THR A 718 1.21 -34.52 -25.95
CA THR A 718 1.43 -35.68 -25.10
C THR A 718 0.86 -35.45 -23.70
N ILE A 719 -0.02 -36.33 -23.25
CA ILE A 719 -0.58 -36.31 -21.90
C ILE A 719 -0.05 -37.53 -21.15
N SER A 720 0.94 -37.33 -20.28
CA SER A 720 1.60 -38.37 -19.50
C SER A 720 1.15 -38.36 -18.04
N THR A 721 -0.01 -38.95 -17.76
CA THR A 721 -0.63 -38.88 -16.43
C THR A 721 -0.69 -40.24 -15.73
N GLU A 722 -0.28 -40.26 -14.46
CA GLU A 722 -0.39 -41.39 -13.55
C GLU A 722 -1.73 -41.40 -12.77
N ARG A 723 -2.48 -40.30 -12.80
CA ARG A 723 -3.77 -40.17 -12.12
C ARG A 723 -4.89 -39.96 -13.14
N SER A 724 -6.03 -40.58 -12.90
CA SER A 724 -7.18 -40.39 -13.79
C SER A 724 -7.78 -38.99 -13.62
N TRP A 725 -8.09 -38.31 -14.73
CA TRP A 725 -8.87 -37.08 -14.73
C TRP A 725 -9.76 -36.98 -15.97
N ALA A 726 -10.67 -36.00 -15.96
CA ALA A 726 -11.46 -35.62 -17.12
C ALA A 726 -10.93 -34.31 -17.71
N MET A 727 -10.71 -34.31 -19.03
CA MET A 727 -10.42 -33.07 -19.76
C MET A 727 -11.69 -32.22 -19.79
N THR A 728 -11.58 -31.00 -19.29
CA THR A 728 -12.71 -30.06 -19.17
C THR A 728 -12.77 -29.06 -20.33
N HIS A 729 -11.71 -28.97 -21.15
CA HIS A 729 -11.55 -27.97 -22.21
C HIS A 729 -11.30 -28.60 -23.58
N SER A 730 -11.52 -27.82 -24.65
CA SER A 730 -11.46 -28.31 -26.02
C SER A 730 -10.04 -28.55 -26.52
N ILE A 731 -9.77 -29.75 -27.04
CA ILE A 731 -8.61 -30.02 -27.90
C ILE A 731 -9.11 -30.09 -29.34
N SER A 732 -8.55 -29.29 -30.23
CA SER A 732 -8.92 -29.18 -31.65
C SER A 732 -7.67 -29.20 -32.54
N GLY A 733 -7.83 -29.12 -33.87
CA GLY A 733 -6.73 -29.09 -34.83
C GLY A 733 -6.42 -30.45 -35.47
N SER A 734 -5.44 -30.50 -36.38
CA SER A 734 -5.11 -31.68 -37.19
C SER A 734 -4.02 -32.59 -36.61
N GLY A 735 -3.43 -32.20 -35.47
CA GLY A 735 -2.30 -32.86 -34.83
C GLY A 735 -2.69 -34.09 -34.03
N ASP A 736 -1.68 -34.90 -33.71
CA ASP A 736 -1.84 -36.17 -32.99
C ASP A 736 -1.85 -35.95 -31.47
N VAL A 737 -2.53 -36.84 -30.75
CA VAL A 737 -2.55 -36.88 -29.28
C VAL A 737 -1.97 -38.19 -28.80
N THR A 738 -0.96 -38.14 -27.92
CA THR A 738 -0.39 -39.33 -27.28
C THR A 738 -0.75 -39.38 -25.79
N LYS A 739 -1.26 -40.52 -25.34
CA LYS A 739 -1.53 -40.81 -23.93
C LYS A 739 -0.46 -41.76 -23.37
N LEU A 740 0.22 -41.30 -22.31
CA LEU A 740 1.20 -42.04 -21.51
C LEU A 740 0.78 -42.09 -20.03
N GLY A 741 1.43 -42.96 -19.25
CA GLY A 741 1.19 -43.13 -17.81
C GLY A 741 -0.03 -43.99 -17.47
N THR A 742 -0.12 -44.46 -16.22
CA THR A 742 -1.13 -45.46 -15.82
C THR A 742 -2.55 -44.91 -15.63
N GLY A 743 -2.72 -43.59 -15.53
CA GLY A 743 -4.01 -42.93 -15.30
C GLY A 743 -4.98 -43.05 -16.48
N ILE A 744 -6.28 -42.87 -16.22
CA ILE A 744 -7.32 -42.82 -17.27
C ILE A 744 -7.60 -41.36 -17.65
N LEU A 745 -7.41 -41.00 -18.92
CA LEU A 745 -7.85 -39.71 -19.44
C LEU A 745 -9.28 -39.83 -19.98
N THR A 746 -10.22 -39.08 -19.40
CA THR A 746 -11.61 -39.02 -19.86
C THR A 746 -11.81 -37.82 -20.79
N LEU A 747 -12.31 -38.07 -22.00
CA LEU A 747 -12.67 -37.06 -22.99
C LEU A 747 -14.18 -37.11 -23.27
N ASN A 748 -14.82 -35.96 -23.43
CA ASN A 748 -16.17 -35.81 -24.00
C ASN A 748 -16.09 -35.26 -25.44
N ASN A 749 -17.26 -35.10 -26.09
CA ASN A 749 -17.36 -34.57 -27.46
C ASN A 749 -16.66 -33.21 -27.64
N ASP A 750 -16.75 -32.32 -26.65
CA ASP A 750 -16.19 -30.97 -26.73
C ASP A 750 -14.66 -30.97 -26.55
N SER A 751 -14.15 -31.88 -25.71
CA SER A 751 -12.71 -32.05 -25.46
C SER A 751 -11.96 -32.86 -26.52
N ALA A 752 -12.66 -33.61 -27.37
CA ALA A 752 -12.09 -34.49 -28.40
C ALA A 752 -12.41 -34.03 -29.83
N ALA A 753 -12.26 -32.73 -30.11
CA ALA A 753 -12.58 -32.11 -31.40
C ALA A 753 -11.40 -32.13 -32.41
N TYR A 754 -10.25 -32.70 -32.04
CA TYR A 754 -9.08 -32.84 -32.93
C TYR A 754 -9.29 -33.94 -33.97
N GLN A 755 -8.59 -33.83 -35.11
CA GLN A 755 -8.75 -34.69 -36.28
C GLN A 755 -7.58 -35.66 -36.50
N GLY A 756 -6.49 -35.49 -35.74
CA GLY A 756 -5.33 -36.39 -35.78
C GLY A 756 -5.58 -37.72 -35.08
N THR A 757 -4.55 -38.55 -35.05
CA THR A 757 -4.59 -39.86 -34.42
C THR A 757 -4.48 -39.76 -32.90
N THR A 758 -4.96 -40.79 -32.22
CA THR A 758 -4.79 -40.94 -30.77
C THR A 758 -4.00 -42.20 -30.48
N ASP A 759 -2.78 -42.05 -30.01
CA ASP A 759 -1.91 -43.15 -29.61
C ASP A 759 -1.96 -43.36 -28.09
N ILE A 760 -2.25 -44.58 -27.66
CA ILE A 760 -2.31 -44.95 -26.24
C ILE A 760 -1.20 -45.95 -25.97
N VAL A 761 -0.13 -45.47 -25.33
CA VAL A 761 1.08 -46.27 -25.06
C VAL A 761 1.13 -46.73 -23.59
N GLY A 762 0.32 -46.12 -22.71
CA GLY A 762 0.10 -46.55 -21.32
C GLY A 762 -1.22 -46.04 -20.73
N GLY A 763 -1.83 -46.81 -19.82
CA GLY A 763 -3.14 -46.51 -19.23
C GLY A 763 -4.31 -46.75 -20.21
N GLY A 764 -5.42 -46.03 -20.03
CA GLY A 764 -6.58 -46.10 -20.93
C GLY A 764 -7.22 -44.72 -21.19
N ASN A 765 -7.96 -44.57 -22.28
CA ASN A 765 -8.80 -43.40 -22.56
C ASN A 765 -10.28 -43.78 -22.45
N CYS A 766 -11.08 -42.93 -21.80
CA CYS A 766 -12.52 -43.10 -21.72
C CYS A 766 -13.23 -41.98 -22.50
N PHE A 767 -13.87 -42.32 -23.62
CA PHE A 767 -14.69 -41.37 -24.36
C PHE A 767 -16.15 -41.40 -23.85
N ARG A 768 -16.66 -40.27 -23.38
CA ARG A 768 -18.08 -40.08 -23.06
C ARG A 768 -18.78 -39.34 -24.19
N PHE A 769 -19.36 -40.10 -25.11
CA PHE A 769 -20.25 -39.56 -26.12
C PHE A 769 -21.64 -39.32 -25.53
N ARG A 770 -22.17 -38.10 -25.60
CA ARG A 770 -23.61 -37.88 -25.46
C ARG A 770 -24.27 -38.37 -26.74
N LEU A 771 -24.97 -39.50 -26.68
CA LEU A 771 -25.99 -39.86 -27.66
C LEU A 771 -27.15 -38.87 -27.49
N CYS A 772 -27.21 -37.84 -28.33
CA CYS A 772 -28.42 -37.04 -28.50
C CYS A 772 -29.40 -37.84 -29.39
N HIS A 773 -30.61 -38.06 -28.88
CA HIS A 773 -31.79 -38.25 -29.73
C HIS A 773 -32.43 -36.91 -30.02
#